data_AF-A0A0A3YKC1-F1
#
_entry.id   AF-A0A0A3YKC1-F1
#
_cell.length_a   1.000
_cell.length_b   1.000
_cell.length_c   1.000
_cell.angle_alpha   90.00
_cell.angle_beta   90.00
_cell.angle_gamma   90.00
#
_symmetry.space_group_name_H-M   'P 1'
#
loop_
_entity.id
_entity.type
_entity.pdbx_description
1 polymer ?
#
loop_
_entity_poly.entity_id
_entity_poly.type
_entity_poly.pdbx_seq_one_letter_code
_entity_poly.pdbx_strand_id
1 'polypeptide(L)'
;MTIRIYPSRLPGEPLEVHQHGETTLQGWLSKNVREFHPDRTHPISIDVDGKNIPPSAWFDCHISPVSDVRIYPVPYGTGLEIAAWVAVSVAVAAAAYSVFMLSSLDAGSYTSSTGKSLDLNPAEANTAKLGDAIREVFGRTRLYPDYVVSPVTRFDATDPTIMRVSMLISIGMGKFAFTDGDIRVGDTPVSSLPGFSYTVYQPGASVSGDERSENWFSSTEVGGTSSGSGLDMAQTAPEADDIIADSMTVSGASVSFTGLDTDDDDDTDEDDEALPDSWVEGATVEIIAPTTFNVSSSSGYSVLASDFLSEINPYVGMPVTMTYGSIDYQLYIATWTPSQAAVPGTGGSAASVQASAAPSTYDFSTSTATFDVTWQGTTYSVSLIADYVTMSGLVAAITEALEGSGLAAQDISGTVRITEPFSPYAGGSITTTSLPASVFGTSPANTTGTASSGGSAAVTASVTLAYNSAAGAAFTGVPGGQQRLSVSHRGYEYRIVTVDGATATVQRLIGGAVDSTWPGFSARTMIDYSASGINDNDTWLGPFLACPENETCDMFEVNFSFPSGICGFNGKGKKQTRHVEWEIQYRVYSSGSSWTSLTGIYALKNINGLGFTERVTLTSAGLVEVRCRRRNEQGSNNARDNMYWQALRGRLKTRPSSYAGVTLMGVTVETGGKL
;
A
#
# COMPACT_ATOMS: atom_id res chain seq x y z
N MET A 1 38.78 59.36 2.43
CA MET A 1 38.18 58.37 1.54
C MET A 1 37.71 57.23 2.40
N THR A 2 36.58 56.68 1.99
CA THR A 2 35.67 55.92 2.82
C THR A 2 35.79 54.43 2.51
N ILE A 3 35.48 53.60 3.49
CA ILE A 3 35.23 52.19 3.28
C ILE A 3 33.78 52.05 2.80
N ARG A 4 33.59 51.42 1.64
CA ARG A 4 32.28 51.21 1.01
C ARG A 4 31.94 49.73 0.97
N ILE A 5 30.77 49.37 1.45
CA ILE A 5 30.29 47.98 1.47
C ILE A 5 29.21 47.85 0.41
N TYR A 6 29.36 46.89 -0.51
CA TYR A 6 28.45 46.68 -1.63
C TYR A 6 27.67 45.37 -1.47
N PRO A 7 26.45 45.27 -2.04
CA PRO A 7 25.66 44.03 -1.99
C PRO A 7 26.25 42.94 -2.89
N SER A 8 26.99 43.32 -3.94
CA SER A 8 27.68 42.39 -4.84
C SER A 8 28.75 43.13 -5.64
N ARG A 9 29.52 42.42 -6.47
CA ARG A 9 30.45 43.03 -7.45
C ARG A 9 29.75 43.64 -8.66
N LEU A 10 28.42 43.53 -8.78
CA LEU A 10 27.66 44.16 -9.86
C LEU A 10 27.66 45.70 -9.68
N PRO A 11 27.58 46.48 -10.77
CA PRO A 11 27.47 47.94 -10.68
C PRO A 11 26.27 48.36 -9.81
N GLY A 12 26.52 49.21 -8.81
CA GLY A 12 25.49 49.70 -7.89
C GLY A 12 26.05 50.66 -6.85
N GLU A 13 25.15 51.26 -6.06
CA GLU A 13 25.51 52.10 -4.91
C GLU A 13 25.92 51.23 -3.70
N PRO A 14 26.81 51.72 -2.81
CA PRO A 14 27.17 50.99 -1.60
C PRO A 14 25.99 50.94 -0.62
N LEU A 15 25.84 49.79 0.06
CA LEU A 15 24.94 49.62 1.20
C LEU A 15 25.35 50.49 2.38
N GLU A 16 26.66 50.58 2.63
CA GLU A 16 27.21 51.34 3.75
C GLU A 16 28.48 52.10 3.34
N VAL A 17 28.67 53.27 3.95
CA VAL A 17 29.84 54.12 3.74
C VAL A 17 30.40 54.58 5.09
N HIS A 18 31.64 54.21 5.37
CA HIS A 18 32.30 54.48 6.64
C HIS A 18 33.53 55.36 6.46
N GLN A 19 33.73 56.35 7.33
CA GLN A 19 34.96 57.12 7.39
C GLN A 19 36.03 56.36 8.20
N HIS A 20 37.30 56.48 7.81
CA HIS A 20 38.41 55.87 8.55
C HIS A 20 39.66 56.76 8.59
N GLY A 21 40.45 56.59 9.66
CA GLY A 21 41.80 57.16 9.79
C GLY A 21 42.87 56.23 9.23
N GLU A 22 44.14 56.45 9.57
CA GLU A 22 45.20 55.46 9.33
C GLU A 22 44.99 54.24 10.21
N THR A 23 44.92 53.06 9.58
CA THR A 23 44.70 51.77 10.25
C THR A 23 45.09 50.64 9.29
N THR A 24 45.13 49.39 9.78
CA THR A 24 45.10 48.22 8.90
C THR A 24 43.66 47.81 8.56
N LEU A 25 43.46 47.08 7.47
CA LEU A 25 42.16 46.47 7.14
C LEU A 25 41.62 45.65 8.32
N GLN A 26 42.46 44.79 8.88
CA GLN A 26 42.11 43.98 10.05
C GLN A 26 41.78 44.84 11.27
N GLY A 27 42.55 45.89 11.57
CA GLY A 27 42.27 46.79 12.68
C GLY A 27 40.93 47.50 12.55
N TRP A 28 40.54 47.87 11.33
CA TRP A 28 39.22 48.44 11.08
C TRP A 28 38.10 47.40 11.23
N LEU A 29 38.27 46.19 10.68
CA LEU A 29 37.30 45.11 10.79
C LEU A 29 37.09 44.67 12.24
N SER A 30 38.17 44.42 13.00
CA SER A 30 38.10 44.04 14.42
C SER A 30 37.41 45.08 15.28
N LYS A 31 37.48 46.37 14.91
CA LYS A 31 36.85 47.46 15.67
C LYS A 31 35.38 47.63 15.33
N ASN A 32 34.99 47.45 14.07
CA ASN A 32 33.66 47.84 13.58
C ASN A 32 32.74 46.64 13.25
N VAL A 33 33.30 45.45 13.03
CA VAL A 33 32.54 44.23 12.68
C VAL A 33 32.46 43.31 13.88
N ARG A 34 31.25 43.12 14.40
CA ARG A 34 30.97 42.21 15.53
C ARG A 34 31.27 40.77 15.10
N GLU A 35 31.95 40.00 15.95
CA GLU A 35 32.38 38.61 15.68
C GLU A 35 33.42 38.46 14.56
N PHE A 36 34.13 39.54 14.20
CA PHE A 36 35.29 39.42 13.34
C PHE A 36 36.46 38.75 14.09
N HIS A 37 36.84 37.57 13.61
CA HIS A 37 37.90 36.74 14.17
C HIS A 37 39.05 36.60 13.16
N PRO A 38 40.28 37.02 13.49
CA PRO A 38 41.42 36.99 12.57
C PRO A 38 41.82 35.56 12.13
N ASP A 39 41.50 34.57 12.93
CA ASP A 39 41.75 33.14 12.74
C ASP A 39 40.69 32.42 11.87
N ARG A 40 39.67 33.15 11.39
CA ARG A 40 38.60 32.60 10.54
C ARG A 40 38.63 33.23 9.15
N THR A 41 38.39 32.42 8.11
CA THR A 41 38.10 32.94 6.77
C THR A 41 36.69 33.54 6.77
N HIS A 42 36.61 34.84 6.54
CA HIS A 42 35.33 35.55 6.42
C HIS A 42 34.84 35.50 4.96
N PRO A 43 33.53 35.36 4.71
CA PRO A 43 32.94 35.27 3.37
C PRO A 43 32.85 36.66 2.71
N ILE A 44 33.95 37.40 2.71
CA ILE A 44 34.04 38.74 2.14
C ILE A 44 35.33 38.87 1.32
N SER A 45 35.27 39.72 0.32
CA SER A 45 36.39 40.12 -0.52
C SER A 45 36.61 41.62 -0.36
N ILE A 46 37.87 42.04 -0.26
CA ILE A 46 38.22 43.44 -0.05
C ILE A 46 39.13 43.90 -1.19
N ASP A 47 38.72 44.95 -1.87
CA ASP A 47 39.52 45.64 -2.88
C ASP A 47 40.01 46.97 -2.29
N VAL A 48 41.31 47.25 -2.36
CA VAL A 48 41.92 48.53 -1.97
C VAL A 48 42.53 49.17 -3.21
N ASP A 49 42.11 50.39 -3.52
CA ASP A 49 42.52 51.15 -4.71
C ASP A 49 42.36 50.33 -6.02
N GLY A 50 41.27 49.56 -6.09
CA GLY A 50 40.94 48.70 -7.23
C GLY A 50 41.69 47.37 -7.29
N LYS A 51 42.50 47.02 -6.28
CA LYS A 51 43.22 45.74 -6.20
C LYS A 51 42.66 44.84 -5.11
N ASN A 52 42.37 43.59 -5.44
CA ASN A 52 41.94 42.60 -4.46
C ASN A 52 43.06 42.27 -3.47
N ILE A 53 42.76 42.35 -2.18
CA ILE A 53 43.69 41.98 -1.10
C ILE A 53 43.29 40.59 -0.58
N PRO A 54 44.19 39.59 -0.66
CA PRO A 54 43.89 38.24 -0.17
C PRO A 54 43.71 38.25 1.35
N PRO A 55 42.87 37.35 1.92
CA PRO A 55 42.61 37.31 3.36
C PRO A 55 43.86 37.23 4.24
N SER A 56 44.89 36.50 3.79
CA SER A 56 46.18 36.39 4.50
C SER A 56 46.94 37.72 4.61
N ALA A 57 46.69 38.67 3.71
CA ALA A 57 47.36 39.97 3.69
C ALA A 57 46.55 41.08 4.38
N TRP A 58 45.35 40.79 4.91
CA TRP A 58 44.54 41.80 5.60
C TRP A 58 45.21 42.34 6.87
N PHE A 59 46.10 41.54 7.49
CA PHE A 59 46.86 41.93 8.67
C PHE A 59 47.88 43.04 8.39
N ASP A 60 48.58 42.94 7.26
CA ASP A 60 49.69 43.84 6.92
C ASP A 60 49.25 44.99 6.00
N CYS A 61 48.06 44.89 5.41
CA CYS A 61 47.51 45.90 4.50
C CYS A 61 47.09 47.16 5.27
N HIS A 62 47.97 48.16 5.22
CA HIS A 62 47.71 49.49 5.74
C HIS A 62 46.83 50.28 4.78
N ILE A 63 45.77 50.89 5.33
CA ILE A 63 44.88 51.80 4.63
C ILE A 63 45.01 53.20 5.23
N SER A 64 45.05 54.20 4.35
CA SER A 64 45.16 55.61 4.74
C SER A 64 43.86 56.34 4.44
N PRO A 65 43.63 57.55 4.99
CA PRO A 65 42.44 58.34 4.67
C PRO A 65 42.28 58.71 3.19
N VAL A 66 43.18 58.35 2.28
CA VAL A 66 43.00 58.54 0.82
C VAL A 66 42.76 57.24 0.07
N SER A 67 42.80 56.08 0.73
CA SER A 67 42.56 54.77 0.13
C SER A 67 41.08 54.58 -0.22
N ASP A 68 40.78 54.02 -1.40
CA ASP A 68 39.43 53.57 -1.79
C ASP A 68 39.26 52.10 -1.42
N VAL A 69 38.53 51.82 -0.33
CA VAL A 69 38.32 50.45 0.16
C VAL A 69 36.91 50.01 -0.17
N ARG A 70 36.78 48.89 -0.89
CA ARG A 70 35.49 48.31 -1.28
C ARG A 70 35.37 46.88 -0.77
N ILE A 71 34.29 46.59 -0.06
CA ILE A 71 34.03 45.27 0.52
C ILE A 71 32.82 44.65 -0.18
N TYR A 72 32.94 43.38 -0.53
CA TYR A 72 31.93 42.60 -1.25
C TYR A 72 31.68 41.27 -0.53
N PRO A 73 30.44 40.76 -0.45
CA PRO A 73 30.19 39.40 0.01
C PRO A 73 30.71 38.38 -1.02
N VAL A 74 31.19 37.23 -0.53
CA VAL A 74 31.58 36.07 -1.35
C VAL A 74 30.63 34.91 -1.03
N PRO A 75 29.89 34.37 -2.01
CA PRO A 75 29.07 33.18 -1.80
C PRO A 75 29.95 31.97 -1.43
N TYR A 76 29.46 31.12 -0.53
CA TYR A 76 30.20 29.95 -0.04
C TYR A 76 30.30 28.86 -1.13
N GLY A 77 31.50 28.30 -1.33
CA GLY A 77 31.81 27.19 -2.25
C GLY A 77 33.01 26.36 -1.78
N THR A 78 33.07 25.08 -2.13
CA THR A 78 34.01 24.07 -1.60
C THR A 78 35.44 24.26 -2.12
N GLY A 79 36.21 25.20 -1.55
CA GLY A 79 37.67 25.17 -1.39
C GLY A 79 38.61 25.10 -2.63
N LEU A 80 38.15 24.65 -3.79
CA LEU A 80 38.90 24.49 -5.04
C LEU A 80 38.63 25.64 -6.04
N GLU A 81 37.52 26.37 -5.86
CA GLU A 81 37.09 27.43 -6.78
C GLU A 81 37.72 28.81 -6.48
N ILE A 82 38.30 28.98 -5.29
CA ILE A 82 38.87 30.26 -4.83
C ILE A 82 40.13 30.65 -5.63
N ALA A 83 40.81 29.69 -6.26
CA ALA A 83 41.98 29.95 -7.09
C ALA A 83 41.67 30.49 -8.50
N ALA A 84 40.44 30.34 -8.99
CA ALA A 84 40.10 30.62 -10.40
C ALA A 84 39.70 32.08 -10.69
N TRP A 85 39.29 32.86 -9.68
CA TRP A 85 38.70 34.18 -9.89
C TRP A 85 39.70 35.34 -10.01
N VAL A 86 41.00 35.07 -9.92
CA VAL A 86 42.05 36.07 -10.16
C VAL A 86 42.25 36.36 -11.67
N ALA A 87 41.62 35.61 -12.58
CA ALA A 87 42.06 35.59 -13.99
C ALA A 87 41.04 35.90 -15.11
N VAL A 88 39.73 36.12 -14.89
CA VAL A 88 38.80 36.28 -16.04
C VAL A 88 38.09 37.63 -16.06
N SER A 89 38.59 38.47 -16.98
CA SER A 89 37.87 39.59 -17.58
C SER A 89 37.02 39.03 -18.74
N VAL A 90 35.72 39.35 -18.74
CA VAL A 90 34.76 39.27 -19.87
C VAL A 90 34.63 37.91 -20.59
N ALA A 91 33.54 37.18 -20.33
CA ALA A 91 32.75 36.50 -21.38
C ALA A 91 31.36 36.06 -20.87
N VAL A 92 30.39 36.29 -21.76
CA VAL A 92 28.95 35.98 -21.76
C VAL A 92 28.60 34.55 -21.34
N ALA A 93 27.54 34.39 -20.53
CA ALA A 93 26.70 33.19 -20.55
C ALA A 93 25.23 33.54 -20.25
N ALA A 94 24.41 33.48 -21.30
CA ALA A 94 22.97 33.34 -21.20
C ALA A 94 22.64 31.85 -21.04
N ALA A 95 21.91 31.50 -19.98
CA ALA A 95 21.09 30.31 -19.73
C ALA A 95 20.91 30.24 -18.19
N ALA A 96 19.74 30.38 -17.57
CA ALA A 96 18.45 29.80 -17.90
C ALA A 96 17.31 30.75 -17.47
N TYR A 97 16.94 31.67 -18.37
CA TYR A 97 15.63 32.30 -18.37
C TYR A 97 14.79 31.54 -19.40
N SER A 98 14.17 30.41 -19.01
CA SER A 98 13.23 29.69 -19.91
C SER A 98 12.16 28.84 -19.22
N VAL A 99 12.14 28.68 -17.89
CA VAL A 99 11.17 27.77 -17.24
C VAL A 99 9.98 28.52 -16.61
N PHE A 100 9.95 29.85 -16.60
CA PHE A 100 8.93 30.58 -15.83
C PHE A 100 7.95 31.47 -16.60
N MET A 101 7.94 31.49 -17.94
CA MET A 101 6.98 32.31 -18.71
C MET A 101 6.56 31.66 -20.04
N LEU A 102 5.82 30.56 -19.98
CA LEU A 102 4.90 30.18 -21.08
C LEU A 102 3.65 29.46 -20.52
N SER A 103 2.88 30.17 -19.69
CA SER A 103 1.48 29.82 -19.46
C SER A 103 0.67 30.30 -20.65
N SER A 104 0.11 29.39 -21.44
CA SER A 104 -1.30 29.45 -21.86
C SER A 104 -1.59 28.41 -22.95
N LEU A 105 -2.40 27.42 -22.59
CA LEU A 105 -3.68 27.05 -23.20
C LEU A 105 -3.92 25.57 -22.92
N ASP A 106 -4.66 25.28 -21.85
CA ASP A 106 -5.24 23.96 -21.64
C ASP A 106 -6.62 23.93 -22.32
N ALA A 107 -6.81 22.96 -23.21
CA ALA A 107 -8.04 22.71 -23.91
C ALA A 107 -8.84 21.69 -23.10
N GLY A 108 -9.99 22.12 -22.57
CA GLY A 108 -10.80 21.28 -21.70
C GLY A 108 -11.38 20.05 -22.40
N SER A 109 -11.65 19.00 -21.62
CA SER A 109 -12.97 18.37 -21.67
C SER A 109 -13.29 17.41 -20.51
N TYR A 110 -14.60 17.35 -20.25
CA TYR A 110 -15.46 16.39 -19.55
C TYR A 110 -15.33 16.15 -18.03
N THR A 111 -16.39 16.57 -17.37
CA THR A 111 -16.70 16.51 -15.94
C THR A 111 -17.32 15.18 -15.52
N SER A 112 -16.83 14.60 -14.43
CA SER A 112 -17.62 13.79 -13.48
C SER A 112 -17.29 14.26 -12.06
N SER A 113 -18.24 14.18 -11.13
CA SER A 113 -18.26 14.96 -9.86
C SER A 113 -16.92 14.99 -9.10
N THR A 114 -16.23 16.13 -9.15
CA THR A 114 -14.92 16.34 -8.55
C THR A 114 -15.06 16.66 -7.06
N GLY A 115 -14.25 16.00 -6.22
CA GLY A 115 -13.99 16.47 -4.86
C GLY A 115 -13.19 17.78 -4.92
N LYS A 116 -13.17 18.53 -3.81
CA LYS A 116 -12.35 19.76 -3.74
C LYS A 116 -10.86 19.36 -3.70
N SER A 117 -10.05 19.98 -4.55
CA SER A 117 -8.58 19.87 -4.47
C SER A 117 -8.06 20.64 -3.25
N LEU A 118 -6.92 20.21 -2.74
CA LEU A 118 -6.21 20.96 -1.71
C LEU A 118 -5.43 22.10 -2.39
N ASP A 119 -5.57 23.32 -1.89
CA ASP A 119 -4.73 24.43 -2.34
C ASP A 119 -3.36 24.31 -1.69
N LEU A 120 -2.36 24.06 -2.52
CA LEU A 120 -0.97 23.83 -2.12
C LEU A 120 -0.14 25.11 -2.13
N ASN A 121 -0.75 26.27 -2.42
CA ASN A 121 -0.05 27.54 -2.50
C ASN A 121 -0.32 28.42 -1.27
N PRO A 122 0.42 28.22 -0.16
CA PRO A 122 0.20 28.97 1.06
C PRO A 122 0.69 30.41 0.95
N ALA A 123 0.29 31.21 1.94
CA ALA A 123 0.80 32.55 2.14
C ALA A 123 2.33 32.62 1.99
N GLU A 124 2.79 33.45 1.06
CA GLU A 124 4.21 33.62 0.74
C GLU A 124 4.81 34.85 1.44
N ALA A 125 6.11 34.78 1.71
CA ALA A 125 6.94 35.90 2.15
C ALA A 125 8.15 36.02 1.22
N ASN A 126 8.89 37.12 1.35
CA ASN A 126 10.07 37.34 0.52
C ASN A 126 11.20 36.36 0.90
N THR A 127 11.96 35.89 -0.09
CA THR A 127 13.20 35.15 0.15
C THR A 127 14.37 36.12 0.20
N ALA A 128 15.03 36.24 1.37
CA ALA A 128 16.23 37.06 1.52
C ALA A 128 17.45 36.36 0.92
N LYS A 129 18.30 37.09 0.18
CA LYS A 129 19.58 36.55 -0.28
C LYS A 129 20.68 36.85 0.74
N LEU A 130 21.71 36.02 0.73
CA LEU A 130 22.88 36.24 1.56
C LEU A 130 23.51 37.61 1.23
N GLY A 131 23.64 38.48 2.23
CA GLY A 131 24.19 39.83 2.09
C GLY A 131 23.17 40.91 1.77
N ASP A 132 21.88 40.56 1.62
CA ASP A 132 20.82 41.56 1.48
C ASP A 132 20.67 42.39 2.77
N ALA A 133 20.36 43.67 2.59
CA ALA A 133 20.12 44.57 3.71
C ALA A 133 18.84 44.18 4.46
N ILE A 134 18.91 44.13 5.79
CA ILE A 134 17.73 44.00 6.63
C ILE A 134 17.04 45.36 6.69
N ARG A 135 15.75 45.41 6.36
CA ARG A 135 15.01 46.67 6.32
C ARG A 135 14.98 47.37 7.69
N GLU A 136 15.20 48.68 7.69
CA GLU A 136 15.00 49.57 8.84
C GLU A 136 13.86 50.54 8.49
N VAL A 137 12.83 50.57 9.34
CA VAL A 137 11.57 51.27 9.04
C VAL A 137 11.35 52.38 10.06
N PHE A 138 11.16 53.60 9.57
CA PHE A 138 10.76 54.76 10.37
C PHE A 138 9.29 55.11 10.09
N GLY A 139 8.47 55.15 11.14
CA GLY A 139 7.04 55.47 11.03
C GLY A 139 6.16 54.27 10.65
N ARG A 140 4.97 54.54 10.08
CA ARG A 140 3.99 53.51 9.69
C ARG A 140 4.00 53.32 8.17
N THR A 141 4.41 52.14 7.71
CA THR A 141 4.43 51.78 6.29
C THR A 141 3.95 50.34 6.08
N ARG A 142 3.49 50.02 4.86
CA ARG A 142 3.20 48.65 4.44
C ARG A 142 4.53 47.92 4.22
N LEU A 143 4.65 46.73 4.76
CA LEU A 143 5.84 45.88 4.65
C LEU A 143 5.46 44.48 4.19
N TYR A 144 6.38 43.84 3.46
CA TYR A 144 6.32 42.43 3.12
C TYR A 144 7.49 41.75 3.82
N PRO A 145 7.26 40.88 4.81
CA PRO A 145 8.32 40.32 5.63
C PRO A 145 9.19 39.32 4.83
N ASP A 146 10.38 39.03 5.33
CA ASP A 146 11.30 38.07 4.69
C ASP A 146 11.36 36.76 5.49
N TYR A 147 11.48 35.61 4.84
CA TYR A 147 11.76 34.35 5.52
C TYR A 147 13.10 34.38 6.26
N VAL A 148 13.11 33.92 7.51
CA VAL A 148 14.33 33.70 8.30
C VAL A 148 14.86 32.28 8.10
N VAL A 149 13.94 31.32 7.98
CA VAL A 149 14.19 29.91 7.64
C VAL A 149 13.16 29.47 6.62
N SER A 150 13.43 28.38 5.91
CA SER A 150 12.50 27.82 4.93
C SER A 150 11.13 27.55 5.58
N PRO A 151 10.02 27.93 4.91
CA PRO A 151 8.69 27.60 5.41
C PRO A 151 8.47 26.09 5.37
N VAL A 152 7.73 25.57 6.34
CA VAL A 152 7.45 24.12 6.43
C VAL A 152 5.96 23.87 6.33
N THR A 153 5.59 22.91 5.50
CA THR A 153 4.21 22.52 5.28
C THR A 153 3.93 21.13 5.86
N ARG A 154 2.85 21.01 6.64
CA ARG A 154 2.46 19.75 7.29
C ARG A 154 0.97 19.54 7.17
N PHE A 155 0.56 18.30 6.96
CA PHE A 155 -0.85 17.95 7.09
C PHE A 155 -1.23 17.89 8.57
N ASP A 156 -2.45 18.30 8.90
CA ASP A 156 -2.95 18.20 10.26
C ASP A 156 -3.15 16.72 10.62
N ALA A 157 -2.67 16.34 11.81
CA ALA A 157 -2.72 14.96 12.28
C ALA A 157 -4.15 14.48 12.60
N THR A 158 -5.10 15.39 12.82
CA THR A 158 -6.50 15.08 13.18
C THR A 158 -7.47 15.22 12.01
N ASP A 159 -7.18 16.12 11.06
CA ASP A 159 -7.93 16.34 9.84
C ASP A 159 -6.97 16.37 8.62
N PRO A 160 -6.83 15.25 7.90
CA PRO A 160 -5.92 15.16 6.75
C PRO A 160 -6.35 16.02 5.55
N THR A 161 -7.50 16.72 5.61
CA THR A 161 -7.89 17.71 4.60
C THR A 161 -7.30 19.10 4.85
N ILE A 162 -6.64 19.30 5.99
CA ILE A 162 -6.03 20.55 6.42
C ILE A 162 -4.51 20.44 6.28
N MET A 163 -3.91 21.47 5.70
CA MET A 163 -2.47 21.65 5.58
C MET A 163 -2.07 22.95 6.26
N ARG A 164 -1.12 22.89 7.19
CA ARG A 164 -0.59 24.05 7.90
C ARG A 164 0.77 24.43 7.37
N VAL A 165 0.99 25.73 7.29
CA VAL A 165 2.26 26.31 6.85
C VAL A 165 2.84 27.15 7.97
N SER A 166 4.00 26.72 8.42
CA SER A 166 4.75 27.27 9.54
C SER A 166 5.91 28.10 8.99
N MET A 167 6.02 29.34 9.45
CA MET A 167 7.03 30.29 8.98
C MET A 167 7.60 31.07 10.15
N LEU A 168 8.90 31.37 10.09
CA LEU A 168 9.50 32.44 10.87
C LEU A 168 9.95 33.53 9.92
N ILE A 169 9.43 34.73 10.11
CA ILE A 169 9.67 35.86 9.21
C ILE A 169 10.26 37.06 9.94
N SER A 170 11.16 37.77 9.25
CA SER A 170 11.77 39.02 9.67
C SER A 170 10.90 40.19 9.25
N ILE A 171 10.47 40.98 10.23
CA ILE A 171 9.74 42.22 9.99
C ILE A 171 10.73 43.33 9.63
N GLY A 172 11.81 43.48 10.41
CA GLY A 172 12.86 44.46 10.17
C GLY A 172 13.70 44.75 11.42
N MET A 173 14.69 45.63 11.26
CA MET A 173 15.53 46.16 12.34
C MET A 173 14.72 47.10 13.25
N GLY A 174 14.90 46.97 14.55
CA GLY A 174 14.21 47.75 15.58
C GLY A 174 12.99 47.04 16.15
N LYS A 175 12.23 47.78 16.96
CA LYS A 175 11.00 47.31 17.63
C LYS A 175 9.79 47.67 16.79
N PHE A 176 8.94 46.69 16.49
CA PHE A 176 7.69 46.91 15.78
C PHE A 176 6.50 46.72 16.72
N ALA A 177 5.47 47.53 16.51
CA ALA A 177 4.18 47.40 17.16
C ALA A 177 3.09 47.34 16.09
N PHE A 178 2.04 46.56 16.35
CA PHE A 178 0.94 46.31 15.42
C PHE A 178 -0.38 46.61 16.14
N THR A 179 -1.37 47.05 15.38
CA THR A 179 -2.77 47.21 15.81
C THR A 179 -3.64 46.14 15.15
N ASP A 180 -4.85 45.95 15.69
CA ASP A 180 -5.83 45.02 15.13
C ASP A 180 -6.17 45.41 13.69
N GLY A 181 -5.83 44.54 12.74
CA GLY A 181 -6.04 44.75 11.30
C GLY A 181 -4.81 45.20 10.49
N ASP A 182 -3.65 45.40 11.13
CA ASP A 182 -2.39 45.71 10.42
C ASP A 182 -1.80 44.48 9.71
N ILE A 183 -2.13 43.27 10.17
CA ILE A 183 -1.62 42.02 9.60
C ILE A 183 -2.63 41.48 8.58
N ARG A 184 -2.14 41.17 7.38
CA ARG A 184 -2.91 40.62 6.27
C ARG A 184 -2.16 39.48 5.59
N VAL A 185 -2.92 38.52 5.07
CA VAL A 185 -2.43 37.51 4.11
C VAL A 185 -3.06 37.84 2.76
N GLY A 186 -2.23 38.18 1.77
CA GLY A 186 -2.73 38.85 0.57
C GLY A 186 -3.41 40.18 0.95
N ASP A 187 -4.66 40.36 0.52
CA ASP A 187 -5.48 41.51 0.93
C ASP A 187 -6.41 41.22 2.13
N THR A 188 -6.46 39.97 2.59
CA THR A 188 -7.37 39.49 3.63
C THR A 188 -6.83 39.76 5.03
N PRO A 189 -7.58 40.47 5.91
CA PRO A 189 -7.20 40.64 7.30
C PRO A 189 -7.11 39.31 8.05
N VAL A 190 -6.09 39.16 8.91
CA VAL A 190 -5.91 37.90 9.67
C VAL A 190 -7.06 37.60 10.63
N SER A 191 -7.81 38.60 11.06
CA SER A 191 -9.01 38.42 11.88
C SER A 191 -10.14 37.68 11.17
N SER A 192 -10.11 37.62 9.84
CA SER A 192 -11.07 36.85 9.03
C SER A 192 -10.52 35.50 8.55
N LEU A 193 -9.30 35.12 8.94
CA LEU A 193 -8.67 33.87 8.53
C LEU A 193 -8.72 32.84 9.68
N PRO A 194 -9.64 31.85 9.62
CA PRO A 194 -9.59 30.75 10.57
C PRO A 194 -8.27 29.98 10.42
N GLY A 195 -7.72 29.52 11.54
CA GLY A 195 -6.45 28.77 11.55
C GLY A 195 -5.18 29.65 11.42
N PHE A 196 -5.31 30.97 11.28
CA PHE A 196 -4.17 31.89 11.36
C PHE A 196 -3.74 32.11 12.81
N SER A 197 -2.46 31.96 13.11
CA SER A 197 -1.89 32.34 14.41
C SER A 197 -0.49 32.92 14.26
N TYR A 198 -0.12 33.83 15.17
CA TYR A 198 1.20 34.44 15.14
C TYR A 198 1.76 34.73 16.54
N THR A 199 3.08 34.88 16.61
CA THR A 199 3.80 35.30 17.82
C THR A 199 4.89 36.27 17.42
N VAL A 200 4.95 37.45 18.04
CA VAL A 200 5.96 38.47 17.76
C VAL A 200 7.12 38.34 18.73
N TYR A 201 8.33 38.31 18.19
CA TYR A 201 9.58 38.28 18.94
C TYR A 201 10.29 39.62 18.74
N GLN A 202 10.32 40.45 19.78
CA GLN A 202 11.06 41.72 19.76
C GLN A 202 12.58 41.46 19.69
N PRO A 203 13.40 42.47 19.33
CA PRO A 203 14.85 42.31 19.20
C PRO A 203 15.49 41.61 20.40
N GLY A 204 16.22 40.52 20.13
CA GLY A 204 16.91 39.71 21.14
C GLY A 204 16.02 38.74 21.93
N ALA A 205 14.70 38.68 21.68
CA ALA A 205 13.82 37.70 22.30
C ALA A 205 14.19 36.27 21.84
N SER A 206 14.00 35.30 22.74
CA SER A 206 14.28 33.90 22.43
C SER A 206 13.18 33.31 21.54
N VAL A 207 13.59 32.65 20.46
CA VAL A 207 12.74 31.83 19.58
C VAL A 207 12.92 30.33 19.80
N SER A 208 13.82 29.91 20.71
CA SER A 208 14.24 28.52 20.85
C SER A 208 13.10 27.53 21.17
N GLY A 209 12.01 28.00 21.77
CA GLY A 209 10.83 27.20 22.08
C GLY A 209 9.77 27.17 20.99
N ASP A 210 9.96 27.88 19.88
CA ASP A 210 9.02 27.92 18.75
C ASP A 210 9.53 27.00 17.63
N GLU A 211 8.73 25.99 17.28
CA GLU A 211 9.05 25.05 16.20
C GLU A 211 9.13 25.75 14.83
N ARG A 212 8.48 26.89 14.65
CA ARG A 212 8.54 27.68 13.40
C ARG A 212 9.93 28.27 13.15
N SER A 213 10.76 28.35 14.19
CA SER A 213 12.17 28.75 14.08
C SER A 213 13.10 27.58 13.77
N GLU A 214 12.60 26.35 13.65
CA GLU A 214 13.41 25.19 13.28
C GLU A 214 13.85 25.31 11.83
N ASN A 215 15.10 24.97 11.55
CA ASN A 215 15.62 24.99 10.20
C ASN A 215 15.40 23.61 9.57
N TRP A 216 14.50 23.54 8.60
CA TRP A 216 14.19 22.32 7.86
C TRP A 216 14.70 22.46 6.42
N PHE A 217 15.52 21.50 6.01
CA PHE A 217 15.92 21.37 4.61
C PHE A 217 14.87 20.55 3.86
N SER A 218 14.40 21.06 2.72
CA SER A 218 13.56 20.31 1.79
C SER A 218 14.43 19.68 0.71
N SER A 219 14.31 18.38 0.51
CA SER A 219 15.03 17.66 -0.54
C SER A 219 14.62 18.17 -1.92
N THR A 220 15.58 18.39 -2.82
CA THR A 220 15.31 18.87 -4.20
C THR A 220 14.74 17.79 -5.11
N GLU A 221 14.93 16.52 -4.74
CA GLU A 221 14.46 15.35 -5.50
C GLU A 221 12.96 15.10 -5.33
N VAL A 222 12.36 15.65 -4.26
CA VAL A 222 10.95 15.42 -3.91
C VAL A 222 10.20 16.74 -3.83
N GLY A 223 9.12 16.87 -4.60
CA GLY A 223 8.25 18.05 -4.58
C GLY A 223 8.58 19.15 -5.60
N GLY A 224 9.57 18.94 -6.46
CA GLY A 224 9.93 19.86 -7.56
C GLY A 224 9.17 19.66 -8.87
N THR A 225 8.14 18.80 -8.92
CA THR A 225 7.41 18.48 -10.16
C THR A 225 6.45 19.62 -10.53
N SER A 226 6.30 19.87 -11.84
CA SER A 226 5.49 20.95 -12.43
C SER A 226 4.00 20.94 -12.03
N SER A 227 3.52 19.85 -11.42
CA SER A 227 2.15 19.67 -10.92
C SER A 227 1.96 19.98 -9.43
N GLY A 228 3.05 20.25 -8.68
CA GLY A 228 3.00 20.50 -7.22
C GLY A 228 2.57 19.30 -6.36
N SER A 229 2.26 18.15 -6.96
CA SER A 229 1.68 17.00 -6.27
C SER A 229 2.74 16.04 -5.68
N GLY A 230 3.98 16.08 -6.18
CA GLY A 230 5.06 15.18 -5.75
C GLY A 230 5.45 14.13 -6.79
N LEU A 231 6.17 13.10 -6.34
CA LEU A 231 6.50 11.91 -7.13
C LEU A 231 5.35 10.90 -7.05
N ASP A 232 4.93 10.33 -8.19
CA ASP A 232 3.81 9.39 -8.24
C ASP A 232 4.21 8.03 -7.68
N MET A 233 3.52 7.60 -6.62
CA MET A 233 3.81 6.33 -5.94
C MET A 233 3.25 5.13 -6.71
N ALA A 234 2.46 5.33 -7.77
CA ALA A 234 2.03 4.27 -8.68
C ALA A 234 3.23 3.50 -9.27
N GLN A 235 4.35 4.19 -9.50
CA GLN A 235 5.58 3.58 -10.03
C GLN A 235 6.21 2.53 -9.11
N THR A 236 5.78 2.50 -7.85
CA THR A 236 6.22 1.51 -6.84
C THR A 236 5.08 0.60 -6.41
N ALA A 237 3.86 0.84 -6.90
CA ALA A 237 2.72 0.04 -6.55
C ALA A 237 2.90 -1.34 -7.18
N PRO A 238 2.58 -2.41 -6.43
CA PRO A 238 2.42 -3.71 -7.04
C PRO A 238 1.37 -3.67 -8.15
N GLU A 239 1.70 -4.28 -9.30
CA GLU A 239 0.75 -4.56 -10.36
C GLU A 239 0.24 -6.00 -10.20
N ALA A 240 -1.04 -6.20 -10.47
CA ALA A 240 -1.67 -7.51 -10.46
C ALA A 240 -1.75 -8.03 -11.89
N ASP A 241 -0.97 -9.07 -12.22
CA ASP A 241 -1.10 -9.76 -13.50
C ASP A 241 -1.99 -10.99 -13.32
N ASP A 242 -3.15 -10.97 -13.96
CA ASP A 242 -4.06 -12.09 -14.00
C ASP A 242 -3.53 -13.16 -14.96
N ILE A 243 -3.61 -14.43 -14.56
CA ILE A 243 -3.33 -15.55 -15.44
C ILE A 243 -4.57 -15.85 -16.28
N ILE A 244 -4.41 -15.75 -17.61
CA ILE A 244 -5.38 -16.21 -18.59
C ILE A 244 -4.85 -17.50 -19.19
N ALA A 245 -5.49 -18.62 -18.87
CA ALA A 245 -5.21 -19.92 -19.47
C ALA A 245 -6.46 -20.80 -19.53
N ASP A 246 -6.50 -21.77 -20.45
CA ASP A 246 -7.62 -22.71 -20.59
C ASP A 246 -7.94 -23.45 -19.28
N SER A 247 -6.92 -23.85 -18.51
CA SER A 247 -7.11 -24.53 -17.23
C SER A 247 -5.95 -24.38 -16.27
N MET A 248 -6.25 -24.53 -14.98
CA MET A 248 -5.27 -24.65 -13.90
C MET A 248 -5.35 -26.04 -13.30
N THR A 249 -4.20 -26.66 -13.04
CA THR A 249 -4.04 -27.91 -12.32
C THR A 249 -3.22 -27.67 -11.05
N VAL A 250 -3.75 -28.07 -9.90
CA VAL A 250 -3.05 -27.95 -8.61
C VAL A 250 -2.77 -29.33 -8.04
N SER A 251 -1.61 -29.52 -7.41
CA SER A 251 -1.27 -30.74 -6.67
C SER A 251 -0.10 -30.50 -5.71
N GLY A 252 -0.32 -30.72 -4.41
CA GLY A 252 0.65 -30.37 -3.38
C GLY A 252 0.98 -28.88 -3.43
N ALA A 253 2.25 -28.55 -3.53
CA ALA A 253 2.70 -27.16 -3.70
C ALA A 253 2.69 -26.67 -5.16
N SER A 254 2.35 -27.52 -6.12
CA SER A 254 2.46 -27.20 -7.56
C SER A 254 1.16 -26.64 -8.10
N VAL A 255 1.29 -25.61 -8.94
CA VAL A 255 0.22 -24.96 -9.69
C VAL A 255 0.68 -24.85 -11.14
N SER A 256 0.01 -25.53 -12.05
CA SER A 256 0.35 -25.60 -13.47
C SER A 256 -0.79 -25.08 -14.32
N PHE A 257 -0.47 -24.30 -15.33
CA PHE A 257 -1.44 -23.77 -16.29
C PHE A 257 -1.29 -24.46 -17.64
N THR A 258 -2.34 -24.46 -18.44
CA THR A 258 -2.36 -25.05 -19.77
C THR A 258 -3.15 -24.14 -20.69
N GLY A 259 -2.61 -23.85 -21.86
CA GLY A 259 -3.19 -22.91 -22.81
C GLY A 259 -3.04 -21.48 -22.33
N LEU A 260 -1.86 -21.06 -21.83
CA LEU A 260 -1.63 -19.67 -21.47
C LEU A 260 -1.80 -18.81 -22.72
N ASP A 261 -2.62 -17.76 -22.58
CA ASP A 261 -2.84 -16.77 -23.61
C ASP A 261 -2.12 -15.50 -23.15
N THR A 262 -0.93 -15.26 -23.71
CA THR A 262 -0.29 -13.95 -23.60
C THR A 262 -1.05 -13.04 -24.56
N ASP A 263 -1.85 -12.11 -24.04
CA ASP A 263 -2.70 -11.10 -24.73
C ASP A 263 -1.96 -10.18 -25.76
N ASP A 264 -0.84 -10.62 -26.33
CA ASP A 264 -0.17 -9.97 -27.44
C ASP A 264 -0.87 -10.36 -28.75
N ASP A 265 -1.68 -9.42 -29.26
CA ASP A 265 -2.38 -9.41 -30.57
C ASP A 265 -1.48 -9.66 -31.81
N ASP A 266 -0.23 -10.09 -31.63
CA ASP A 266 0.73 -10.44 -32.69
C ASP A 266 0.91 -11.98 -32.76
N ASP A 267 0.11 -12.60 -33.64
CA ASP A 267 0.10 -14.00 -34.09
C ASP A 267 1.46 -14.52 -34.69
N THR A 268 2.63 -14.13 -34.16
CA THR A 268 3.93 -14.48 -34.76
C THR A 268 4.93 -15.23 -33.89
N ASP A 269 4.72 -15.38 -32.58
CA ASP A 269 5.64 -16.12 -31.73
C ASP A 269 5.03 -17.45 -31.25
N GLU A 270 5.45 -18.54 -31.89
CA GLU A 270 5.00 -19.93 -31.63
C GLU A 270 5.44 -20.50 -30.26
N ASP A 271 5.90 -19.70 -29.28
CA ASP A 271 6.70 -20.25 -28.16
C ASP A 271 6.48 -19.69 -26.73
N ASP A 272 5.47 -18.89 -26.40
CA ASP A 272 5.34 -18.35 -25.02
C ASP A 272 4.20 -18.98 -24.20
N GLU A 273 4.24 -20.31 -24.02
CA GLU A 273 3.57 -20.99 -22.88
C GLU A 273 4.34 -20.72 -21.56
N ALA A 274 4.50 -19.43 -21.25
CA ALA A 274 5.28 -18.93 -20.14
C ALA A 274 4.38 -18.12 -19.18
N LEU A 275 4.60 -18.27 -17.88
CA LEU A 275 3.96 -17.41 -16.90
C LEU A 275 4.37 -15.94 -17.11
N PRO A 276 3.52 -14.97 -16.74
CA PRO A 276 3.86 -13.55 -16.82
C PRO A 276 5.17 -13.22 -16.09
N ASP A 277 5.87 -12.18 -16.55
CA ASP A 277 7.13 -11.72 -15.96
C ASP A 277 7.06 -11.39 -14.46
N SER A 278 5.87 -11.14 -13.92
CA SER A 278 5.62 -10.91 -12.49
C SER A 278 5.63 -12.18 -11.64
N TRP A 279 5.41 -13.35 -12.22
CA TRP A 279 5.38 -14.64 -11.52
C TRP A 279 6.80 -15.17 -11.32
N VAL A 280 7.56 -14.49 -10.45
CA VAL A 280 8.95 -14.85 -10.12
C VAL A 280 9.10 -15.40 -8.71
N GLU A 281 10.21 -16.07 -8.42
CA GLU A 281 10.54 -16.51 -7.05
C GLU A 281 10.46 -15.34 -6.06
N GLY A 282 9.70 -15.53 -4.99
CA GLY A 282 9.44 -14.54 -3.95
C GLY A 282 8.15 -13.73 -4.14
N ALA A 283 7.57 -13.69 -5.35
CA ALA A 283 6.34 -12.97 -5.62
C ALA A 283 5.15 -13.53 -4.82
N THR A 284 4.21 -12.67 -4.45
CA THR A 284 2.98 -13.07 -3.74
C THR A 284 1.83 -13.13 -4.73
N VAL A 285 1.12 -14.24 -4.76
CA VAL A 285 0.04 -14.52 -5.70
C VAL A 285 -1.23 -14.86 -4.94
N GLU A 286 -2.37 -14.48 -5.51
CA GLU A 286 -3.69 -14.93 -5.09
C GLU A 286 -4.10 -16.14 -5.95
N ILE A 287 -4.45 -17.27 -5.32
CA ILE A 287 -4.87 -18.48 -6.04
C ILE A 287 -6.20 -19.00 -5.51
N ILE A 288 -7.24 -18.86 -6.32
CA ILE A 288 -8.57 -19.40 -6.08
C ILE A 288 -8.73 -20.67 -6.90
N ALA A 289 -8.82 -21.82 -6.21
CA ALA A 289 -8.94 -23.14 -6.81
C ALA A 289 -10.26 -23.82 -6.40
N PRO A 290 -11.39 -23.55 -7.11
CA PRO A 290 -12.70 -24.05 -6.73
C PRO A 290 -12.85 -25.58 -6.77
N THR A 291 -13.73 -26.08 -5.93
CA THR A 291 -14.12 -27.50 -5.87
C THR A 291 -15.61 -27.65 -5.56
N THR A 292 -16.09 -28.88 -5.57
CA THR A 292 -17.49 -29.19 -5.24
C THR A 292 -17.64 -29.48 -3.75
N PHE A 293 -18.62 -28.83 -3.14
CA PHE A 293 -19.06 -29.03 -1.77
C PHE A 293 -20.48 -29.57 -1.75
N ASN A 294 -20.74 -30.50 -0.83
CA ASN A 294 -22.11 -30.87 -0.47
C ASN A 294 -22.61 -29.90 0.59
N VAL A 295 -23.60 -29.10 0.23
CA VAL A 295 -24.16 -28.06 1.09
C VAL A 295 -25.49 -28.53 1.68
N SER A 296 -25.59 -28.47 2.99
CA SER A 296 -26.84 -28.73 3.71
C SER A 296 -27.13 -27.59 4.69
N SER A 297 -28.32 -27.60 5.30
CA SER A 297 -28.70 -26.59 6.27
C SER A 297 -28.90 -27.23 7.64
N SER A 298 -28.23 -26.72 8.67
CA SER A 298 -28.38 -27.19 10.04
C SER A 298 -28.31 -26.02 11.01
N SER A 299 -29.26 -25.94 11.94
CA SER A 299 -29.30 -24.91 13.00
C SER A 299 -29.16 -23.47 12.50
N GLY A 300 -29.65 -23.17 11.29
CA GLY A 300 -29.55 -21.85 10.67
C GLY A 300 -28.19 -21.54 10.04
N TYR A 301 -27.33 -22.53 9.81
CA TYR A 301 -26.08 -22.43 9.07
C TYR A 301 -26.17 -23.20 7.74
N SER A 302 -25.46 -22.70 6.72
CA SER A 302 -24.98 -23.55 5.62
C SER A 302 -23.82 -24.40 6.14
N VAL A 303 -23.99 -25.73 6.08
CA VAL A 303 -22.95 -26.72 6.40
C VAL A 303 -22.28 -27.10 5.08
N LEU A 304 -20.99 -26.81 4.96
CA LEU A 304 -20.19 -27.10 3.79
C LEU A 304 -19.40 -28.39 4.06
N ALA A 305 -19.72 -29.48 3.35
CA ALA A 305 -19.05 -30.77 3.50
C ALA A 305 -18.19 -31.09 2.27
N SER A 306 -16.89 -31.33 2.48
CA SER A 306 -15.93 -31.71 1.44
C SER A 306 -14.60 -32.17 2.06
N ASP A 307 -13.98 -33.21 1.51
CA ASP A 307 -12.64 -33.66 1.95
C ASP A 307 -11.53 -32.65 1.62
N PHE A 308 -11.79 -31.74 0.66
CA PHE A 308 -10.91 -30.62 0.31
C PHE A 308 -10.73 -29.61 1.46
N LEU A 309 -11.61 -29.62 2.48
CA LEU A 309 -11.43 -28.81 3.68
C LEU A 309 -10.13 -29.12 4.43
N SER A 310 -9.54 -30.30 4.22
CA SER A 310 -8.25 -30.63 4.81
C SER A 310 -7.10 -29.74 4.32
N GLU A 311 -7.19 -29.16 3.12
CA GLU A 311 -6.17 -28.25 2.55
C GLU A 311 -5.89 -27.04 3.45
N ILE A 312 -6.91 -26.59 4.17
CA ILE A 312 -6.85 -25.34 4.93
C ILE A 312 -6.49 -25.55 6.40
N ASN A 313 -6.27 -26.79 6.86
CA ASN A 313 -6.06 -27.13 8.28
C ASN A 313 -7.09 -26.47 9.24
N PRO A 314 -8.41 -26.73 9.07
CA PRO A 314 -9.47 -25.96 9.72
C PRO A 314 -9.39 -25.96 11.26
N TYR A 315 -9.74 -24.82 11.86
CA TYR A 315 -10.00 -24.70 13.30
C TYR A 315 -11.10 -23.67 13.58
N VAL A 316 -11.82 -23.84 14.69
CA VAL A 316 -12.89 -22.90 15.09
C VAL A 316 -12.31 -21.52 15.37
N GLY A 317 -12.84 -20.49 14.73
CA GLY A 317 -12.33 -19.12 14.79
C GLY A 317 -11.34 -18.76 13.69
N MET A 318 -10.99 -19.69 12.81
CA MET A 318 -10.13 -19.40 11.66
C MET A 318 -10.79 -18.34 10.74
N PRO A 319 -10.11 -17.23 10.42
CA PRO A 319 -10.56 -16.30 9.39
C PRO A 319 -10.35 -16.92 8.01
N VAL A 320 -11.41 -16.98 7.22
CA VAL A 320 -11.41 -17.56 5.87
C VAL A 320 -11.99 -16.58 4.86
N THR A 321 -11.56 -16.72 3.61
CA THR A 321 -12.28 -16.18 2.46
C THR A 321 -12.99 -17.35 1.78
N MET A 322 -14.28 -17.17 1.48
CA MET A 322 -15.06 -18.09 0.67
C MET A 322 -15.54 -17.37 -0.58
N THR A 323 -15.25 -17.95 -1.74
CA THR A 323 -15.67 -17.43 -3.04
C THR A 323 -16.77 -18.32 -3.59
N TYR A 324 -17.93 -17.73 -3.87
CA TYR A 324 -19.07 -18.40 -4.47
C TYR A 324 -19.68 -17.51 -5.56
N GLY A 325 -19.66 -17.99 -6.81
CA GLY A 325 -19.88 -17.13 -7.97
C GLY A 325 -18.80 -16.04 -8.04
N SER A 326 -19.21 -14.79 -8.26
CA SER A 326 -18.31 -13.62 -8.30
C SER A 326 -18.26 -12.84 -6.98
N ILE A 327 -18.55 -13.49 -5.85
CA ILE A 327 -18.62 -12.82 -4.54
C ILE A 327 -17.66 -13.49 -3.56
N ASP A 328 -16.79 -12.68 -2.98
CA ASP A 328 -15.93 -13.07 -1.86
C ASP A 328 -16.57 -12.71 -0.53
N TYR A 329 -16.70 -13.72 0.33
CA TYR A 329 -17.20 -13.59 1.68
C TYR A 329 -16.05 -13.70 2.67
N GLN A 330 -15.87 -12.66 3.48
CA GLN A 330 -14.93 -12.68 4.60
C GLN A 330 -15.63 -13.22 5.84
N LEU A 331 -15.30 -14.46 6.20
CA LEU A 331 -16.02 -15.24 7.21
C LEU A 331 -15.06 -15.82 8.24
N TYR A 332 -15.63 -16.49 9.23
CA TYR A 332 -14.93 -17.26 10.26
C TYR A 332 -15.52 -18.66 10.33
N ILE A 333 -14.68 -19.67 10.55
CA ILE A 333 -15.14 -21.04 10.83
C ILE A 333 -15.83 -21.05 12.20
N ALA A 334 -17.14 -21.33 12.21
CA ALA A 334 -17.95 -21.41 13.43
C ALA A 334 -17.91 -22.81 14.04
N THR A 335 -18.00 -23.85 13.21
CA THR A 335 -17.80 -25.25 13.62
C THR A 335 -16.92 -25.97 12.62
N TRP A 336 -16.19 -26.97 13.10
CA TRP A 336 -15.37 -27.87 12.30
C TRP A 336 -15.61 -29.31 12.74
N THR A 337 -15.95 -30.16 11.78
CA THR A 337 -16.06 -31.61 11.95
C THR A 337 -15.02 -32.25 11.04
N PRO A 338 -13.96 -32.86 11.58
CA PRO A 338 -12.93 -33.49 10.76
C PRO A 338 -13.47 -34.71 10.01
N SER A 339 -12.84 -35.03 8.88
CA SER A 339 -13.11 -36.28 8.18
C SER A 339 -12.73 -37.47 9.07
N GLN A 340 -13.55 -38.52 9.04
CA GLN A 340 -13.26 -39.78 9.71
C GLN A 340 -13.41 -40.92 8.71
N ALA A 341 -12.37 -41.74 8.55
CA ALA A 341 -12.50 -42.97 7.79
C ALA A 341 -13.44 -43.94 8.53
N ALA A 342 -14.17 -44.76 7.77
CA ALA A 342 -14.98 -45.81 8.39
C ALA A 342 -14.09 -46.73 9.24
N VAL A 343 -14.44 -46.87 10.53
CA VAL A 343 -13.79 -47.81 11.44
C VAL A 343 -14.66 -49.06 11.46
N PRO A 344 -14.19 -50.21 10.94
CA PRO A 344 -14.99 -51.43 10.95
C PRO A 344 -15.43 -51.80 12.37
N GLY A 345 -16.70 -52.17 12.51
CA GLY A 345 -17.20 -52.75 13.75
C GLY A 345 -16.75 -54.21 13.91
N THR A 346 -16.89 -54.75 15.12
CA THR A 346 -16.64 -56.18 15.39
C THR A 346 -17.94 -56.96 15.26
N GLY A 347 -17.94 -58.02 14.44
CA GLY A 347 -19.11 -58.86 14.19
C GLY A 347 -20.21 -58.17 13.35
N GLY A 348 -21.39 -58.79 13.30
CA GLY A 348 -22.52 -58.32 12.49
C GLY A 348 -22.53 -58.89 11.06
N SER A 349 -23.59 -58.59 10.32
CA SER A 349 -23.79 -58.99 8.93
C SER A 349 -24.62 -57.94 8.19
N ALA A 350 -24.26 -57.62 6.94
CA ALA A 350 -24.99 -56.64 6.14
C ALA A 350 -26.44 -57.08 5.86
N ALA A 351 -27.38 -56.15 5.91
CA ALA A 351 -28.68 -56.36 5.28
C ALA A 351 -28.51 -56.39 3.76
N SER A 352 -29.31 -57.20 3.05
CA SER A 352 -29.27 -57.18 1.58
C SER A 352 -30.56 -57.61 0.89
N VAL A 353 -30.78 -57.04 -0.29
CA VAL A 353 -31.77 -57.49 -1.30
C VAL A 353 -31.00 -58.01 -2.50
N GLN A 354 -31.15 -59.30 -2.81
CA GLN A 354 -30.47 -59.95 -3.93
C GLN A 354 -31.47 -60.28 -5.05
N ALA A 355 -31.17 -59.86 -6.27
CA ALA A 355 -31.90 -60.26 -7.45
C ALA A 355 -31.89 -61.78 -7.65
N SER A 356 -33.01 -62.37 -8.09
CA SER A 356 -33.12 -63.81 -8.34
C SER A 356 -32.65 -64.23 -9.73
N ALA A 357 -32.33 -63.27 -10.60
CA ALA A 357 -31.85 -63.48 -11.96
C ALA A 357 -31.02 -62.27 -12.41
N ALA A 358 -30.25 -62.45 -13.50
CA ALA A 358 -29.54 -61.35 -14.14
C ALA A 358 -30.54 -60.36 -14.78
N PRO A 359 -30.19 -59.07 -14.91
CA PRO A 359 -31.02 -58.11 -15.61
C PRO A 359 -31.32 -58.57 -17.04
N SER A 360 -32.59 -58.46 -17.46
CA SER A 360 -33.02 -58.82 -18.82
C SER A 360 -32.79 -57.69 -19.83
N THR A 361 -32.50 -56.47 -19.35
CA THR A 361 -32.19 -55.28 -20.15
C THR A 361 -31.33 -54.32 -19.32
N TYR A 362 -30.53 -53.50 -20.01
CA TYR A 362 -29.87 -52.31 -19.45
C TYR A 362 -30.47 -51.00 -19.98
N ASP A 363 -31.38 -51.09 -20.96
CA ASP A 363 -32.07 -49.96 -21.57
C ASP A 363 -33.44 -49.73 -20.92
N PHE A 364 -33.54 -48.62 -20.19
CA PHE A 364 -34.76 -48.11 -19.56
C PHE A 364 -35.23 -46.78 -20.15
N SER A 365 -34.67 -46.37 -21.29
CA SER A 365 -35.03 -45.12 -21.97
C SER A 365 -36.45 -45.12 -22.54
N THR A 366 -36.99 -46.31 -22.85
CA THR A 366 -38.32 -46.49 -23.45
C THR A 366 -39.36 -47.08 -22.49
N SER A 367 -38.90 -47.82 -21.47
CA SER A 367 -39.75 -48.41 -20.43
C SER A 367 -39.09 -48.18 -19.07
N THR A 368 -39.39 -47.03 -18.47
CA THR A 368 -38.81 -46.64 -17.18
C THR A 368 -39.22 -47.60 -16.07
N ALA A 369 -38.36 -47.76 -15.07
CA ALA A 369 -38.65 -48.56 -13.89
C ALA A 369 -38.36 -47.75 -12.63
N THR A 370 -39.38 -47.59 -11.78
CA THR A 370 -39.24 -46.91 -10.49
C THR A 370 -39.61 -47.85 -9.37
N PHE A 371 -38.79 -47.88 -8.33
CA PHE A 371 -39.03 -48.63 -7.10
C PHE A 371 -38.42 -47.89 -5.91
N ASP A 372 -38.96 -48.16 -4.73
CA ASP A 372 -38.50 -47.55 -3.49
C ASP A 372 -37.74 -48.57 -2.67
N VAL A 373 -36.68 -48.10 -2.03
CA VAL A 373 -35.88 -48.82 -1.05
C VAL A 373 -36.00 -48.07 0.27
N THR A 374 -36.57 -48.72 1.28
CA THR A 374 -36.66 -48.19 2.64
C THR A 374 -35.59 -48.83 3.52
N TRP A 375 -34.77 -47.99 4.13
CA TRP A 375 -33.66 -48.38 5.00
C TRP A 375 -33.62 -47.47 6.24
N GLN A 376 -33.52 -48.07 7.43
CA GLN A 376 -33.50 -47.34 8.71
C GLN A 376 -34.63 -46.30 8.88
N GLY A 377 -35.81 -46.56 8.31
CA GLY A 377 -36.96 -45.67 8.38
C GLY A 377 -36.96 -44.52 7.35
N THR A 378 -35.96 -44.43 6.49
CA THR A 378 -35.89 -43.48 5.37
C THR A 378 -36.13 -44.20 4.05
N THR A 379 -36.93 -43.60 3.17
CA THR A 379 -37.26 -44.15 1.84
C THR A 379 -36.49 -43.41 0.75
N TYR A 380 -35.81 -44.17 -0.11
CA TYR A 380 -35.05 -43.71 -1.27
C TYR A 380 -35.74 -44.22 -2.54
N SER A 381 -36.08 -43.32 -3.46
CA SER A 381 -36.69 -43.69 -4.74
C SER A 381 -35.63 -43.87 -5.81
N VAL A 382 -35.57 -45.06 -6.40
CA VAL A 382 -34.69 -45.38 -7.54
C VAL A 382 -35.51 -45.30 -8.82
N SER A 383 -35.09 -44.45 -9.76
CA SER A 383 -35.73 -44.30 -11.08
C SER A 383 -34.75 -44.60 -12.19
N LEU A 384 -35.00 -45.68 -12.92
CA LEU A 384 -34.22 -46.09 -14.09
C LEU A 384 -34.91 -45.55 -15.35
N ILE A 385 -34.23 -44.67 -16.07
CA ILE A 385 -34.82 -43.88 -17.18
C ILE A 385 -33.93 -43.76 -18.43
N ALA A 386 -32.77 -44.42 -18.44
CA ALA A 386 -31.76 -44.28 -19.49
C ALA A 386 -31.24 -45.65 -19.96
N ASP A 387 -30.42 -45.66 -21.01
CA ASP A 387 -29.62 -46.83 -21.39
C ASP A 387 -28.31 -46.84 -20.62
N TYR A 388 -28.18 -47.78 -19.69
CA TYR A 388 -27.00 -47.95 -18.85
C TYR A 388 -25.91 -48.82 -19.51
N VAL A 389 -26.22 -49.42 -20.67
CA VAL A 389 -25.33 -50.20 -21.55
C VAL A 389 -24.75 -51.50 -20.94
N THR A 390 -24.42 -51.49 -19.65
CA THR A 390 -23.69 -52.55 -18.94
C THR A 390 -24.22 -52.73 -17.51
N MET A 391 -23.89 -53.87 -16.91
CA MET A 391 -24.12 -54.12 -15.47
C MET A 391 -23.48 -53.04 -14.59
N SER A 392 -22.26 -52.61 -14.92
CA SER A 392 -21.57 -51.56 -14.16
C SER A 392 -22.31 -50.23 -14.21
N GLY A 393 -22.86 -49.84 -15.35
CA GLY A 393 -23.68 -48.64 -15.49
C GLY A 393 -24.97 -48.72 -14.68
N LEU A 394 -25.64 -49.87 -14.70
CA LEU A 394 -26.87 -50.10 -13.94
C LEU A 394 -26.61 -50.07 -12.42
N VAL A 395 -25.54 -50.73 -11.97
CA VAL A 395 -25.12 -50.73 -10.56
C VAL A 395 -24.74 -49.32 -10.09
N ALA A 396 -24.03 -48.56 -10.92
CA ALA A 396 -23.69 -47.17 -10.62
C ALA A 396 -24.95 -46.31 -10.44
N ALA A 397 -25.91 -46.40 -11.38
CA ALA A 397 -27.15 -45.63 -11.32
C ALA A 397 -28.01 -45.97 -10.10
N ILE A 398 -28.10 -47.25 -9.71
CA ILE A 398 -28.82 -47.65 -8.49
C ILE A 398 -28.07 -47.14 -7.24
N THR A 399 -26.74 -47.18 -7.23
CA THR A 399 -25.94 -46.69 -6.09
C THR A 399 -26.06 -45.18 -5.92
N GLU A 400 -26.03 -44.43 -7.01
CA GLU A 400 -26.22 -42.97 -7.04
C GLU A 400 -27.61 -42.59 -6.50
N ALA A 401 -28.66 -43.29 -6.92
CA ALA A 401 -30.01 -43.07 -6.39
C ALA A 401 -30.17 -43.40 -4.89
N LEU A 402 -29.22 -44.13 -4.31
CA LEU A 402 -29.15 -44.50 -2.89
C LEU A 402 -28.12 -43.67 -2.11
N GLU A 403 -27.57 -42.60 -2.70
CA GLU A 403 -26.59 -41.74 -2.04
C GLU A 403 -27.14 -41.19 -0.70
N GLY A 404 -26.30 -41.20 0.34
CA GLY A 404 -26.69 -40.82 1.70
C GLY A 404 -27.46 -41.89 2.49
N SER A 405 -27.81 -43.05 1.90
CA SER A 405 -28.42 -44.17 2.64
C SER A 405 -27.42 -45.07 3.38
N GLY A 406 -26.17 -45.10 2.92
CA GLY A 406 -25.18 -46.10 3.34
C GLY A 406 -25.35 -47.47 2.67
N LEU A 407 -26.33 -47.63 1.77
CA LEU A 407 -26.47 -48.80 0.89
C LEU A 407 -25.79 -48.54 -0.46
N ALA A 408 -25.30 -49.60 -1.08
CA ALA A 408 -24.80 -49.58 -2.45
C ALA A 408 -25.31 -50.79 -3.23
N ALA A 409 -25.45 -50.64 -4.55
CA ALA A 409 -25.65 -51.77 -5.44
C ALA A 409 -24.30 -52.42 -5.77
N GLN A 410 -24.30 -53.73 -5.99
CA GLN A 410 -23.13 -54.52 -6.35
C GLN A 410 -23.52 -55.58 -7.38
N ASP A 411 -22.62 -55.89 -8.30
CA ASP A 411 -22.72 -57.09 -9.14
C ASP A 411 -22.21 -58.30 -8.35
N ILE A 412 -23.10 -59.26 -8.08
CA ILE A 412 -22.76 -60.53 -7.48
C ILE A 412 -23.08 -61.63 -8.49
N SER A 413 -22.04 -62.08 -9.19
CA SER A 413 -22.12 -63.17 -10.17
C SER A 413 -23.18 -62.95 -11.26
N GLY A 414 -23.32 -61.71 -11.75
CA GLY A 414 -24.26 -61.32 -12.80
C GLY A 414 -25.64 -60.90 -12.29
N THR A 415 -25.83 -60.73 -10.98
CA THR A 415 -27.10 -60.33 -10.38
C THR A 415 -26.93 -59.13 -9.45
N VAL A 416 -27.89 -58.20 -9.46
CA VAL A 416 -27.84 -56.99 -8.64
C VAL A 416 -28.10 -57.32 -7.17
N ARG A 417 -27.20 -56.89 -6.29
CA ARG A 417 -27.39 -56.90 -4.83
C ARG A 417 -27.38 -55.49 -4.30
N ILE A 418 -28.41 -55.09 -3.56
CA ILE A 418 -28.37 -53.87 -2.74
C ILE A 418 -27.98 -54.29 -1.32
N THR A 419 -26.91 -53.72 -0.77
CA THR A 419 -26.40 -54.09 0.56
C THR A 419 -25.61 -52.97 1.21
N GLU A 420 -25.37 -53.07 2.51
CA GLU A 420 -24.36 -52.25 3.20
C GLU A 420 -22.96 -52.70 2.75
N PRO A 421 -22.17 -51.85 2.07
CA PRO A 421 -20.91 -52.28 1.47
C PRO A 421 -19.81 -52.55 2.49
N PHE A 422 -19.87 -51.92 3.68
CA PHE A 422 -18.84 -52.00 4.72
C PHE A 422 -19.43 -52.01 6.14
N SER A 423 -18.69 -52.61 7.08
CA SER A 423 -18.97 -52.54 8.53
C SER A 423 -18.55 -51.16 9.09
N PRO A 424 -19.20 -50.61 10.14
CA PRO A 424 -20.20 -51.21 11.02
C PRO A 424 -21.57 -51.36 10.36
N TYR A 425 -22.11 -52.58 10.37
CA TYR A 425 -23.45 -52.85 9.87
C TYR A 425 -24.48 -52.30 10.87
N ALA A 426 -25.48 -51.58 10.38
CA ALA A 426 -26.55 -51.02 11.20
C ALA A 426 -27.54 -52.12 11.66
N GLY A 427 -27.59 -53.25 10.95
CA GLY A 427 -28.53 -54.34 11.19
C GLY A 427 -29.97 -54.00 10.78
N GLY A 428 -30.86 -54.99 10.79
CA GLY A 428 -32.24 -54.83 10.34
C GLY A 428 -32.46 -55.30 8.90
N SER A 429 -33.56 -54.90 8.29
CA SER A 429 -33.97 -55.38 6.95
C SER A 429 -34.17 -54.22 5.99
N ILE A 430 -33.70 -54.39 4.76
CA ILE A 430 -34.08 -53.52 3.64
C ILE A 430 -35.49 -53.92 3.21
N THR A 431 -36.40 -52.96 3.14
CA THR A 431 -37.75 -53.16 2.58
C THR A 431 -37.87 -52.43 1.26
N THR A 432 -38.63 -52.98 0.32
CA THR A 432 -38.77 -52.40 -1.02
C THR A 432 -40.24 -52.35 -1.44
N THR A 433 -40.58 -51.48 -2.37
CA THR A 433 -41.84 -51.61 -3.12
C THR A 433 -41.70 -52.71 -4.19
N SER A 434 -42.62 -52.80 -5.16
CA SER A 434 -42.53 -53.81 -6.22
C SER A 434 -41.24 -53.62 -7.02
N LEU A 435 -40.30 -54.55 -6.86
CA LEU A 435 -39.04 -54.52 -7.58
C LEU A 435 -39.28 -54.86 -9.06
N PRO A 436 -38.64 -54.14 -10.00
CA PRO A 436 -38.78 -54.42 -11.41
C PRO A 436 -38.18 -55.79 -11.76
N ALA A 437 -39.00 -56.68 -12.30
CA ALA A 437 -38.59 -58.04 -12.67
C ALA A 437 -37.46 -58.05 -13.71
N SER A 438 -37.35 -56.98 -14.51
CA SER A 438 -36.26 -56.79 -15.48
C SER A 438 -34.89 -56.58 -14.85
N VAL A 439 -34.82 -56.23 -13.55
CA VAL A 439 -33.57 -56.06 -12.79
C VAL A 439 -33.43 -57.12 -11.70
N PHE A 440 -34.51 -57.43 -10.98
CA PHE A 440 -34.48 -58.26 -9.77
C PHE A 440 -35.04 -59.68 -9.94
N GLY A 441 -35.58 -60.02 -11.12
CA GLY A 441 -36.25 -61.30 -11.35
C GLY A 441 -37.59 -61.44 -10.61
N THR A 442 -38.10 -62.67 -10.52
CA THR A 442 -39.44 -62.96 -9.98
C THR A 442 -39.47 -63.29 -8.49
N SER A 443 -38.32 -63.54 -7.87
CA SER A 443 -38.27 -63.96 -6.45
C SER A 443 -37.00 -63.46 -5.74
N PRO A 444 -36.76 -62.14 -5.69
CA PRO A 444 -35.59 -61.58 -5.01
C PRO A 444 -35.52 -62.00 -3.54
N ALA A 445 -34.31 -62.25 -3.06
CA ALA A 445 -34.06 -62.75 -1.71
C ALA A 445 -33.63 -61.61 -0.78
N ASN A 446 -34.35 -61.45 0.34
CA ASN A 446 -34.00 -60.51 1.39
C ASN A 446 -33.26 -61.23 2.52
N THR A 447 -32.11 -60.69 2.91
CA THR A 447 -31.34 -61.14 4.07
C THR A 447 -31.33 -60.02 5.10
N THR A 448 -31.83 -60.32 6.31
CA THR A 448 -31.77 -59.41 7.44
C THR A 448 -30.34 -59.33 7.97
N GLY A 449 -29.84 -58.11 8.13
CA GLY A 449 -28.55 -57.83 8.71
C GLY A 449 -28.57 -57.88 10.24
N THR A 450 -27.41 -58.14 10.84
CA THR A 450 -27.19 -58.04 12.28
C THR A 450 -26.21 -56.89 12.56
N ALA A 451 -26.51 -56.07 13.56
CA ALA A 451 -25.70 -54.89 13.84
C ALA A 451 -24.28 -55.28 14.28
N SER A 452 -23.27 -54.58 13.76
CA SER A 452 -21.90 -54.68 14.27
C SER A 452 -21.80 -54.06 15.66
N SER A 453 -20.87 -54.56 16.48
CA SER A 453 -20.55 -53.96 17.79
C SER A 453 -19.33 -53.04 17.68
N GLY A 454 -19.47 -51.78 18.11
CA GLY A 454 -18.43 -50.77 17.90
C GLY A 454 -18.24 -50.38 16.42
N GLY A 455 -17.19 -49.62 16.12
CA GLY A 455 -16.97 -49.04 14.79
C GLY A 455 -17.65 -47.68 14.60
N SER A 456 -17.39 -47.02 13.48
CA SER A 456 -17.97 -45.73 13.13
C SER A 456 -18.05 -45.59 11.61
N ALA A 457 -19.12 -45.00 11.10
CA ALA A 457 -19.27 -44.72 9.67
C ALA A 457 -18.23 -43.69 9.20
N ALA A 458 -17.99 -43.65 7.89
CA ALA A 458 -17.19 -42.57 7.31
C ALA A 458 -17.92 -41.24 7.52
N VAL A 459 -17.18 -40.21 7.93
CA VAL A 459 -17.66 -38.83 8.05
C VAL A 459 -16.86 -37.99 7.09
N THR A 460 -17.54 -37.34 6.14
CA THR A 460 -16.92 -36.30 5.31
C THR A 460 -16.65 -35.08 6.16
N ALA A 461 -15.46 -34.48 5.99
CA ALA A 461 -15.13 -33.25 6.68
C ALA A 461 -16.17 -32.16 6.40
N SER A 462 -16.54 -31.38 7.42
CA SER A 462 -17.49 -30.27 7.23
C SER A 462 -17.25 -29.08 8.15
N VAL A 463 -17.56 -27.89 7.64
CA VAL A 463 -17.52 -26.63 8.40
C VAL A 463 -18.87 -25.91 8.36
N THR A 464 -19.10 -25.08 9.36
CA THR A 464 -20.08 -23.98 9.26
C THR A 464 -19.35 -22.65 9.36
N LEU A 465 -19.90 -21.61 8.75
CA LEU A 465 -19.28 -20.28 8.69
C LEU A 465 -20.14 -19.23 9.39
N ALA A 466 -19.51 -18.18 9.91
CA ALA A 466 -20.17 -17.04 10.55
C ALA A 466 -19.49 -15.71 10.21
N TYR A 467 -20.24 -14.62 10.31
CA TYR A 467 -19.73 -13.26 10.13
C TYR A 467 -19.04 -12.74 11.39
N ASN A 468 -17.98 -11.94 11.24
CA ASN A 468 -17.25 -11.22 12.29
C ASN A 468 -16.48 -12.08 13.32
N SER A 469 -16.97 -13.26 13.71
CA SER A 469 -16.28 -14.22 14.59
C SER A 469 -16.92 -15.61 14.51
N ALA A 470 -16.31 -16.63 15.13
CA ALA A 470 -16.88 -17.98 15.20
C ALA A 470 -18.27 -18.05 15.87
N ALA A 471 -18.58 -17.13 16.78
CA ALA A 471 -19.87 -17.04 17.47
C ALA A 471 -20.77 -15.93 16.89
N GLY A 472 -20.41 -15.38 15.74
CA GLY A 472 -21.14 -14.32 15.09
C GLY A 472 -22.43 -14.80 14.41
N ALA A 473 -23.00 -13.94 13.56
CA ALA A 473 -24.20 -14.29 12.81
C ALA A 473 -23.92 -15.44 11.84
N ALA A 474 -24.78 -16.45 11.84
CA ALA A 474 -24.66 -17.62 10.99
C ALA A 474 -24.67 -17.25 9.51
N PHE A 475 -23.79 -17.88 8.73
CA PHE A 475 -23.77 -17.74 7.28
C PHE A 475 -24.73 -18.74 6.63
N THR A 476 -25.62 -18.23 5.78
CA THR A 476 -26.65 -19.01 5.05
C THR A 476 -26.68 -18.71 3.55
N GLY A 477 -25.57 -18.17 3.02
CA GLY A 477 -25.53 -17.58 1.67
C GLY A 477 -25.46 -18.60 0.52
N VAL A 478 -25.35 -19.90 0.80
CA VAL A 478 -25.14 -20.94 -0.21
C VAL A 478 -26.34 -21.90 -0.24
N PRO A 479 -26.96 -22.15 -1.42
CA PRO A 479 -28.07 -23.09 -1.57
C PRO A 479 -27.69 -24.53 -1.19
N GLY A 480 -28.67 -25.33 -0.78
CA GLY A 480 -28.45 -26.76 -0.51
C GLY A 480 -28.17 -27.57 -1.80
N GLY A 481 -27.54 -28.73 -1.64
CA GLY A 481 -27.12 -29.61 -2.73
C GLY A 481 -25.63 -29.47 -3.07
N GLN A 482 -25.21 -30.02 -4.21
CA GLN A 482 -23.84 -29.85 -4.70
C GLN A 482 -23.63 -28.42 -5.19
N GLN A 483 -22.62 -27.75 -4.66
CA GLN A 483 -22.27 -26.38 -5.00
C GLN A 483 -20.78 -26.28 -5.31
N ARG A 484 -20.43 -25.52 -6.35
CA ARG A 484 -19.05 -25.26 -6.75
C ARG A 484 -18.58 -23.95 -6.11
N LEU A 485 -17.55 -24.01 -5.27
CA LEU A 485 -17.04 -22.87 -4.50
C LEU A 485 -15.59 -23.09 -4.05
N SER A 486 -14.94 -22.03 -3.56
CA SER A 486 -13.62 -22.08 -2.93
C SER A 486 -13.71 -21.62 -1.47
N VAL A 487 -12.93 -22.23 -0.58
CA VAL A 487 -12.73 -21.79 0.81
C VAL A 487 -11.24 -21.92 1.11
N SER A 488 -10.58 -20.84 1.51
CA SER A 488 -9.20 -20.87 2.00
C SER A 488 -8.97 -19.90 3.14
N HIS A 489 -7.74 -19.87 3.66
CA HIS A 489 -7.28 -18.79 4.51
C HIS A 489 -7.56 -17.44 3.86
N ARG A 490 -7.82 -16.43 4.71
CA ARG A 490 -8.20 -15.09 4.26
C ARG A 490 -7.20 -14.55 3.22
N GLY A 491 -7.73 -14.16 2.06
CA GLY A 491 -6.96 -13.53 0.97
C GLY A 491 -6.35 -14.49 -0.07
N TYR A 492 -6.50 -15.82 0.08
CA TYR A 492 -5.95 -16.81 -0.86
C TYR A 492 -4.47 -16.60 -1.22
N GLU A 493 -3.66 -16.13 -0.26
CA GLU A 493 -2.28 -15.71 -0.52
C GLU A 493 -1.28 -16.87 -0.52
N TYR A 494 -0.42 -16.89 -1.53
CA TYR A 494 0.72 -17.79 -1.65
C TYR A 494 1.97 -17.05 -2.11
N ARG A 495 3.15 -17.55 -1.76
CA ARG A 495 4.44 -17.08 -2.26
C ARG A 495 5.01 -18.07 -3.26
N ILE A 496 5.46 -17.59 -4.42
CA ILE A 496 6.17 -18.41 -5.40
C ILE A 496 7.56 -18.77 -4.85
N VAL A 497 7.92 -20.05 -4.90
CA VAL A 497 9.23 -20.58 -4.53
C VAL A 497 10.09 -20.82 -5.77
N THR A 498 9.50 -21.38 -6.82
CA THR A 498 10.18 -21.60 -8.10
C THR A 498 9.17 -21.55 -9.23
N VAL A 499 9.63 -21.14 -10.41
CA VAL A 499 8.88 -21.21 -11.67
C VAL A 499 9.66 -22.07 -12.66
N ASP A 500 8.93 -22.93 -13.37
CA ASP A 500 9.43 -23.79 -14.43
C ASP A 500 8.38 -23.87 -15.55
N GLY A 501 8.58 -23.10 -16.62
CA GLY A 501 7.61 -22.91 -17.70
C GLY A 501 6.25 -22.43 -17.18
N ALA A 502 5.18 -23.11 -17.58
CA ALA A 502 3.81 -22.86 -17.13
C ALA A 502 3.49 -23.35 -15.70
N THR A 503 4.49 -23.74 -14.90
CA THR A 503 4.29 -24.28 -13.53
C THR A 503 5.01 -23.46 -12.47
N ALA A 504 4.26 -23.06 -11.44
CA ALA A 504 4.79 -22.46 -10.22
C ALA A 504 4.72 -23.44 -9.04
N THR A 505 5.77 -23.49 -8.23
CA THR A 505 5.74 -24.09 -6.89
C THR A 505 5.52 -23.00 -5.87
N VAL A 506 4.54 -23.17 -4.97
CA VAL A 506 4.12 -22.11 -4.04
C VAL A 506 4.17 -22.55 -2.57
N GLN A 507 4.15 -21.57 -1.67
CA GLN A 507 3.98 -21.72 -0.23
C GLN A 507 2.82 -20.85 0.25
N ARG A 508 1.88 -21.41 1.03
CA ARG A 508 0.78 -20.62 1.60
C ARG A 508 1.31 -19.52 2.53
N LEU A 509 0.73 -18.33 2.44
CA LEU A 509 0.93 -17.23 3.38
C LEU A 509 -0.29 -17.08 4.30
N ILE A 510 -0.03 -16.74 5.56
CA ILE A 510 -1.07 -16.35 6.53
C ILE A 510 -0.62 -15.05 7.18
N GLY A 511 -1.32 -13.95 6.87
CA GLY A 511 -0.96 -12.62 7.39
C GLY A 511 0.46 -12.19 7.01
N GLY A 512 0.89 -12.54 5.79
CA GLY A 512 2.22 -12.23 5.26
C GLY A 512 3.36 -13.17 5.69
N ALA A 513 3.12 -14.15 6.56
CA ALA A 513 4.12 -15.14 6.98
C ALA A 513 3.90 -16.51 6.30
N VAL A 514 4.99 -17.20 5.97
CA VAL A 514 4.95 -18.55 5.39
C VAL A 514 4.37 -19.56 6.38
N ASP A 515 3.35 -20.29 5.95
CA ASP A 515 2.73 -21.37 6.72
C ASP A 515 3.39 -22.72 6.44
N SER A 516 4.32 -23.10 7.32
CA SER A 516 5.00 -24.41 7.28
C SER A 516 4.10 -25.63 7.53
N THR A 517 2.86 -25.43 7.97
CA THR A 517 1.92 -26.53 8.28
C THR A 517 1.01 -26.88 7.10
N TRP A 518 1.06 -26.11 6.01
CA TRP A 518 0.19 -26.32 4.86
C TRP A 518 0.49 -27.67 4.17
N PRO A 519 -0.48 -28.59 4.06
CA PRO A 519 -0.28 -29.88 3.39
C PRO A 519 -0.17 -29.77 1.86
N GLY A 520 -0.45 -28.60 1.27
CA GLY A 520 -0.59 -28.41 -0.17
C GLY A 520 -2.04 -28.54 -0.65
N PHE A 521 -2.26 -28.32 -1.95
CA PHE A 521 -3.52 -28.56 -2.63
C PHE A 521 -3.76 -30.05 -2.87
N SER A 522 -5.02 -30.49 -2.75
CA SER A 522 -5.48 -31.78 -3.26
C SER A 522 -5.56 -31.72 -4.77
N ALA A 523 -5.13 -32.79 -5.44
CA ALA A 523 -5.01 -32.84 -6.89
C ALA A 523 -6.35 -32.56 -7.59
N ARG A 524 -6.40 -31.52 -8.44
CA ARG A 524 -7.56 -31.20 -9.29
C ARG A 524 -7.16 -30.32 -10.48
N THR A 525 -7.92 -30.44 -11.57
CA THR A 525 -7.87 -29.56 -12.73
C THR A 525 -9.18 -28.79 -12.82
N MET A 526 -9.12 -27.50 -13.10
CA MET A 526 -10.29 -26.63 -13.18
C MET A 526 -10.14 -25.55 -14.24
N ILE A 527 -11.26 -25.11 -14.80
CA ILE A 527 -11.36 -24.05 -15.81
C ILE A 527 -11.89 -22.74 -15.22
N ASP A 528 -12.53 -22.80 -14.06
CA ASP A 528 -13.15 -21.69 -13.35
C ASP A 528 -12.28 -21.16 -12.21
N TYR A 529 -10.96 -21.26 -12.36
CA TYR A 529 -10.00 -20.75 -11.40
C TYR A 529 -9.85 -19.23 -11.51
N SER A 530 -9.17 -18.66 -10.52
CA SER A 530 -8.56 -17.34 -10.65
C SER A 530 -7.16 -17.43 -10.04
N ALA A 531 -6.18 -16.93 -10.77
CA ALA A 531 -4.80 -16.84 -10.31
C ALA A 531 -4.29 -15.47 -10.73
N SER A 532 -3.85 -14.66 -9.77
CA SER A 532 -3.31 -13.34 -10.05
C SER A 532 -2.05 -13.12 -9.24
N GLY A 533 -1.04 -12.52 -9.87
CA GLY A 533 0.22 -12.24 -9.21
C GLY A 533 0.28 -10.79 -8.78
N ILE A 534 0.31 -10.52 -7.48
CA ILE A 534 0.69 -9.21 -6.97
C ILE A 534 2.22 -9.19 -6.94
N ASN A 535 2.83 -8.56 -7.92
CA ASN A 535 4.25 -8.34 -7.86
C ASN A 535 4.53 -7.29 -6.78
N ASP A 536 4.86 -7.71 -5.54
CA ASP A 536 5.46 -6.81 -4.53
C ASP A 536 6.88 -6.46 -5.02
N ASN A 537 6.92 -5.71 -6.11
CA ASN A 537 8.13 -5.25 -6.74
C ASN A 537 8.95 -4.55 -5.66
N ASP A 538 10.21 -4.94 -5.53
CA ASP A 538 11.21 -4.25 -4.69
C ASP A 538 11.57 -2.87 -5.29
N THR A 539 10.64 -2.25 -6.01
CA THR A 539 10.78 -0.94 -6.64
C THR A 539 10.52 0.14 -5.60
N TRP A 540 11.46 1.08 -5.52
CA TRP A 540 11.44 2.16 -4.54
C TRP A 540 11.59 3.50 -5.25
N LEU A 541 10.88 4.52 -4.77
CA LEU A 541 11.24 5.90 -5.07
C LEU A 541 12.37 6.32 -4.14
N GLY A 542 13.42 6.90 -4.71
CA GLY A 542 14.68 7.17 -4.01
C GLY A 542 15.71 6.05 -4.18
N PRO A 543 16.79 6.03 -3.39
CA PRO A 543 16.96 6.79 -2.15
C PRO A 543 17.33 8.27 -2.38
N PHE A 544 16.77 9.15 -1.54
CA PHE A 544 17.07 10.58 -1.55
C PHE A 544 17.58 11.03 -0.20
N LEU A 545 18.51 12.00 -0.21
CA LEU A 545 19.03 12.59 1.01
C LEU A 545 17.98 13.49 1.68
N ALA A 546 17.81 13.30 2.99
CA ALA A 546 16.91 14.11 3.81
C ALA A 546 17.53 15.46 4.24
N CYS A 547 18.85 15.62 4.13
CA CYS A 547 19.59 16.86 4.39
C CYS A 547 20.78 16.98 3.42
N PRO A 548 21.40 18.16 3.28
CA PRO A 548 22.58 18.33 2.41
C PRO A 548 23.73 17.41 2.82
N GLU A 549 24.57 17.00 1.86
CA GLU A 549 25.68 16.04 2.08
C GLU A 549 26.68 16.42 3.19
N ASN A 550 26.83 17.72 3.47
CA ASN A 550 27.76 18.24 4.48
C ASN A 550 27.08 18.51 5.85
N GLU A 551 25.83 18.14 6.02
CA GLU A 551 25.04 18.39 7.22
C GLU A 551 24.50 17.09 7.83
N THR A 552 23.95 17.19 9.04
CA THR A 552 23.25 16.07 9.68
C THR A 552 21.88 16.51 10.16
N CYS A 553 20.91 15.60 10.08
CA CYS A 553 19.60 15.80 10.67
C CYS A 553 19.39 14.85 11.86
N ASP A 554 18.52 15.23 12.79
CA ASP A 554 18.08 14.38 13.90
C ASP A 554 16.62 13.92 13.74
N MET A 555 15.90 14.49 12.77
CA MET A 555 14.55 14.14 12.40
C MET A 555 14.37 14.33 10.90
N PHE A 556 13.48 13.55 10.30
CA PHE A 556 12.98 13.80 8.96
C PHE A 556 11.46 13.60 8.89
N GLU A 557 10.86 14.21 7.87
CA GLU A 557 9.43 14.17 7.58
C GLU A 557 9.18 13.82 6.11
N VAL A 558 8.20 12.96 5.89
CA VAL A 558 7.69 12.57 4.58
C VAL A 558 6.24 13.01 4.48
N ASN A 559 5.90 13.78 3.45
CA ASN A 559 4.52 14.12 3.14
C ASN A 559 4.00 13.20 2.03
N PHE A 560 2.88 12.54 2.29
CA PHE A 560 2.10 11.85 1.26
C PHE A 560 0.84 12.65 0.95
N SER A 561 0.55 12.87 -0.33
CA SER A 561 -0.65 13.57 -0.77
C SER A 561 -1.55 12.65 -1.61
N PHE A 562 -2.86 12.87 -1.49
CA PHE A 562 -3.92 12.17 -2.20
C PHE A 562 -4.87 13.19 -2.82
N PRO A 563 -4.53 13.77 -3.99
CA PRO A 563 -5.31 14.85 -4.59
C PRO A 563 -6.79 14.49 -4.86
N SER A 564 -7.06 13.21 -5.10
CA SER A 564 -8.42 12.66 -5.37
C SER A 564 -9.06 11.97 -4.16
N GLY A 565 -8.41 12.06 -2.98
CA GLY A 565 -8.81 11.37 -1.76
C GLY A 565 -8.51 9.87 -1.76
N ILE A 566 -9.06 9.19 -0.75
CA ILE A 566 -8.96 7.74 -0.54
C ILE A 566 -10.39 7.20 -0.36
N CYS A 567 -10.92 6.53 -1.38
CA CYS A 567 -12.29 6.00 -1.40
C CYS A 567 -12.47 4.88 -2.42
N GLY A 568 -13.04 3.74 -2.02
CA GLY A 568 -13.46 2.67 -2.93
C GLY A 568 -14.89 2.87 -3.41
N PHE A 569 -15.28 2.17 -4.48
CA PHE A 569 -16.65 2.18 -5.01
C PHE A 569 -17.09 0.75 -5.29
N ASN A 570 -18.30 0.38 -4.83
CA ASN A 570 -18.86 -0.91 -5.21
C ASN A 570 -19.45 -0.86 -6.64
N GLY A 571 -19.86 -2.02 -7.19
CA GLY A 571 -20.49 -2.12 -8.51
C GLY A 571 -21.82 -1.33 -8.69
N LYS A 572 -22.31 -0.66 -7.65
CA LYS A 572 -23.47 0.27 -7.70
C LYS A 572 -23.06 1.74 -7.48
N GLY A 573 -21.76 2.05 -7.49
CA GLY A 573 -21.22 3.40 -7.28
C GLY A 573 -21.28 3.91 -5.84
N LYS A 574 -21.57 3.06 -4.84
CA LYS A 574 -21.59 3.46 -3.42
C LYS A 574 -20.18 3.47 -2.86
N LYS A 575 -19.84 4.56 -2.16
CA LYS A 575 -18.55 4.74 -1.47
C LYS A 575 -18.30 3.63 -0.43
N GLN A 576 -17.08 3.09 -0.43
CA GLN A 576 -16.55 2.12 0.50
C GLN A 576 -15.20 2.55 1.05
N THR A 577 -14.81 1.98 2.19
CA THR A 577 -13.48 2.21 2.76
C THR A 577 -12.43 1.60 1.84
N ARG A 578 -11.42 2.39 1.48
CA ARG A 578 -10.23 1.96 0.75
C ARG A 578 -9.02 1.99 1.69
N HIS A 579 -8.18 0.97 1.58
CA HIS A 579 -6.90 0.87 2.26
C HIS A 579 -5.78 1.24 1.28
N VAL A 580 -4.86 2.08 1.73
CA VAL A 580 -3.60 2.36 1.03
C VAL A 580 -2.47 2.01 1.97
N GLU A 581 -1.57 1.15 1.53
CA GLU A 581 -0.45 0.67 2.31
C GLU A 581 0.86 1.28 1.81
N TRP A 582 1.70 1.72 2.73
CA TRP A 582 2.94 2.39 2.39
C TRP A 582 4.08 1.90 3.26
N GLU A 583 5.30 2.03 2.74
CA GLU A 583 6.54 1.78 3.45
C GLU A 583 7.54 2.90 3.21
N ILE A 584 8.12 3.40 4.29
CA ILE A 584 9.26 4.31 4.30
C ILE A 584 10.44 3.52 4.82
N GLN A 585 11.52 3.48 4.07
CA GLN A 585 12.80 2.95 4.52
C GLN A 585 13.83 4.07 4.62
N TYR A 586 14.64 4.00 5.68
CA TYR A 586 15.72 4.96 5.90
C TYR A 586 16.96 4.29 6.49
N ARG A 587 18.13 4.87 6.23
CA ARG A 587 19.40 4.48 6.85
C ARG A 587 20.40 5.64 6.82
N VAL A 588 21.47 5.51 7.61
CA VAL A 588 22.60 6.45 7.54
C VAL A 588 23.30 6.28 6.19
N TYR A 589 23.49 7.39 5.48
CA TYR A 589 24.14 7.42 4.17
C TYR A 589 25.58 6.93 4.28
N SER A 590 26.00 6.11 3.31
CA SER A 590 27.36 5.56 3.23
C SER A 590 27.82 4.68 4.42
N SER A 591 26.93 4.30 5.34
CA SER A 591 27.29 3.46 6.50
C SER A 591 27.36 1.96 6.19
N GLY A 592 26.81 1.52 5.05
CA GLY A 592 26.61 0.10 4.74
C GLY A 592 25.58 -0.60 5.64
N SER A 593 24.85 0.15 6.47
CA SER A 593 23.83 -0.41 7.37
C SER A 593 22.60 -0.91 6.62
N SER A 594 21.92 -1.90 7.20
CA SER A 594 20.62 -2.36 6.74
C SER A 594 19.57 -1.23 6.83
N TRP A 595 18.60 -1.27 5.93
CA TRP A 595 17.46 -0.37 5.95
C TRP A 595 16.60 -0.59 7.19
N THR A 596 16.12 0.51 7.78
CA THR A 596 15.08 0.48 8.81
C THR A 596 13.74 0.79 8.16
N SER A 597 12.76 -0.09 8.32
CA SER A 597 11.42 0.05 7.74
C SER A 597 10.42 0.66 8.73
N LEU A 598 9.58 1.56 8.20
CA LEU A 598 8.36 2.03 8.81
C LEU A 598 7.22 1.79 7.84
N THR A 599 6.19 1.05 8.26
CA THR A 599 5.01 0.75 7.45
C THR A 599 3.77 1.38 8.05
N GLY A 600 2.81 1.76 7.21
CA GLY A 600 1.51 2.24 7.67
C GLY A 600 0.39 1.98 6.67
N ILE A 601 -0.84 2.18 7.14
CA ILE A 601 -2.07 1.97 6.37
C ILE A 601 -2.98 3.19 6.56
N TYR A 602 -3.44 3.78 5.46
CA TYR A 602 -4.53 4.76 5.47
C TYR A 602 -5.83 4.07 5.06
N ALA A 603 -6.84 4.11 5.94
CA ALA A 603 -8.13 3.44 5.73
C ALA A 603 -9.28 4.46 5.73
N LEU A 604 -9.69 4.96 4.56
CA LEU A 604 -10.61 6.08 4.46
C LEU A 604 -11.69 5.89 3.39
N LYS A 605 -12.74 6.71 3.49
CA LYS A 605 -13.88 6.81 2.55
C LYS A 605 -14.15 8.28 2.25
N ASN A 606 -13.11 8.99 1.80
CA ASN A 606 -13.14 10.42 1.54
C ASN A 606 -12.66 10.71 0.11
N ILE A 607 -13.39 11.54 -0.61
CA ILE A 607 -13.12 11.87 -2.03
C ILE A 607 -12.47 13.24 -2.21
N ASN A 608 -12.29 13.99 -1.12
CA ASN A 608 -11.62 15.29 -1.14
C ASN A 608 -10.10 15.07 -1.12
N GLY A 609 -9.34 16.07 -1.53
CA GLY A 609 -7.89 16.06 -1.37
C GLY A 609 -7.48 15.81 0.09
N LEU A 610 -6.54 14.89 0.30
CA LEU A 610 -5.98 14.56 1.61
C LEU A 610 -4.47 14.64 1.57
N GLY A 611 -3.86 14.69 2.75
CA GLY A 611 -2.49 14.23 2.90
C GLY A 611 -2.12 13.93 4.34
N PHE A 612 -0.92 13.40 4.50
CA PHE A 612 -0.38 12.89 5.76
C PHE A 612 1.09 13.27 5.85
N THR A 613 1.53 13.67 7.05
CA THR A 613 2.94 13.94 7.34
C THR A 613 3.45 12.88 8.31
N GLU A 614 4.31 12.00 7.81
CA GLU A 614 4.98 10.98 8.60
C GLU A 614 6.31 11.53 9.12
N ARG A 615 6.47 11.55 10.45
CA ARG A 615 7.67 12.07 11.12
C ARG A 615 8.48 10.94 11.73
N VAL A 616 9.77 10.91 11.44
CA VAL A 616 10.73 9.97 12.01
C VAL A 616 11.78 10.73 12.82
N THR A 617 11.96 10.33 14.09
CA THR A 617 13.05 10.83 14.94
C THR A 617 14.17 9.81 14.96
N LEU A 618 15.39 10.26 14.64
CA LEU A 618 16.57 9.40 14.57
C LEU A 618 17.13 9.16 15.97
N THR A 619 17.63 7.95 16.21
CA THR A 619 18.29 7.58 17.47
C THR A 619 19.61 8.34 17.67
N SER A 620 20.29 8.66 16.56
CA SER A 620 21.46 9.51 16.50
C SER A 620 21.40 10.41 15.28
N ALA A 621 21.81 11.68 15.41
CA ALA A 621 21.88 12.59 14.27
C ALA A 621 22.86 12.07 13.22
N GLY A 622 22.48 12.17 11.94
CA GLY A 622 23.30 11.71 10.83
C GLY A 622 22.81 12.22 9.48
N LEU A 623 23.61 11.99 8.44
CA LEU A 623 23.19 12.14 7.06
C LEU A 623 22.37 10.90 6.70
N VAL A 624 21.07 11.08 6.42
CA VAL A 624 20.13 9.97 6.19
C VAL A 624 19.61 10.01 4.77
N GLU A 625 19.59 8.84 4.14
CA GLU A 625 18.88 8.61 2.89
C GLU A 625 17.55 7.89 3.16
N VAL A 626 16.52 8.29 2.43
CA VAL A 626 15.14 7.84 2.59
C VAL A 626 14.61 7.39 1.25
N ARG A 627 13.89 6.26 1.24
CA ARG A 627 13.16 5.74 0.09
C ARG A 627 11.75 5.35 0.50
N CYS A 628 10.79 5.52 -0.41
CA CYS A 628 9.38 5.24 -0.15
C CYS A 628 8.82 4.30 -1.22
N ARG A 629 7.88 3.45 -0.84
CA ARG A 629 7.07 2.67 -1.78
C ARG A 629 5.64 2.51 -1.30
N ARG A 630 4.76 2.25 -2.26
CA ARG A 630 3.39 1.80 -2.03
C ARG A 630 3.39 0.27 -2.02
N ARG A 631 2.58 -0.34 -1.16
CA ARG A 631 2.58 -1.81 -0.95
C ARG A 631 1.35 -2.53 -1.49
N ASN A 632 0.41 -1.79 -2.08
CA ASN A 632 -0.77 -2.35 -2.73
C ASN A 632 -1.10 -1.57 -4.01
N GLU A 633 -1.79 -2.21 -4.95
CA GLU A 633 -2.15 -1.64 -6.24
C GLU A 633 -2.87 -0.28 -6.11
N GLN A 634 -2.63 0.62 -7.06
CA GLN A 634 -3.31 1.91 -7.16
C GLN A 634 -4.52 1.80 -8.09
N GLY A 635 -5.67 2.36 -7.70
CA GLY A 635 -6.88 2.39 -8.53
C GLY A 635 -7.70 1.08 -8.53
N SER A 636 -7.24 0.03 -7.86
CA SER A 636 -7.90 -1.28 -7.91
C SER A 636 -9.37 -1.25 -7.51
N ASN A 637 -10.20 -2.03 -8.20
CA ASN A 637 -11.66 -2.04 -8.03
C ASN A 637 -12.30 -0.64 -8.19
N ASN A 638 -11.83 0.15 -9.17
CA ASN A 638 -12.32 1.50 -9.44
C ASN A 638 -12.21 2.42 -8.21
N ALA A 639 -11.16 2.26 -7.41
CA ALA A 639 -10.89 3.10 -6.25
C ALA A 639 -10.28 4.44 -6.66
N ARG A 640 -10.53 5.48 -5.85
CA ARG A 640 -9.79 6.75 -5.89
C ARG A 640 -8.79 6.73 -4.76
N ASP A 641 -7.51 6.58 -5.09
CA ASP A 641 -6.45 6.50 -4.09
C ASP A 641 -5.07 6.87 -4.65
N ASN A 642 -5.02 7.73 -5.67
CA ASN A 642 -3.77 8.20 -6.27
C ASN A 642 -2.87 8.84 -5.21
N MET A 643 -1.70 8.25 -4.99
CA MET A 643 -0.81 8.59 -3.91
C MET A 643 0.47 9.23 -4.45
N TYR A 644 0.89 10.34 -3.86
CA TYR A 644 2.12 11.03 -4.27
C TYR A 644 3.03 11.29 -3.06
N TRP A 645 4.33 11.10 -3.24
CA TRP A 645 5.34 11.57 -2.31
C TRP A 645 5.58 13.07 -2.55
N GLN A 646 4.90 13.90 -1.76
CA GLN A 646 4.84 15.35 -1.94
C GLN A 646 6.12 16.06 -1.48
N ALA A 647 6.69 15.65 -0.36
CA ALA A 647 7.89 16.28 0.17
C ALA A 647 8.70 15.34 1.07
N LEU A 648 10.01 15.54 1.07
CA LEU A 648 10.95 14.99 2.04
C LEU A 648 11.70 16.15 2.69
N ARG A 649 11.74 16.19 4.03
CA ARG A 649 12.41 17.25 4.77
C ARG A 649 13.22 16.72 5.95
N GLY A 650 14.42 17.23 6.18
CA GLY A 650 15.25 16.92 7.33
C GLY A 650 15.48 18.13 8.22
N ARG A 651 15.42 17.95 9.55
CA ARG A 651 15.66 19.02 10.51
C ARG A 651 17.15 19.22 10.75
N LEU A 652 17.65 20.40 10.41
CA LEU A 652 19.02 20.81 10.70
C LEU A 652 19.13 21.29 12.16
N LYS A 653 20.22 20.90 12.82
CA LYS A 653 20.41 21.19 14.25
C LYS A 653 20.87 22.61 14.53
N THR A 654 21.57 23.21 13.59
CA THR A 654 22.18 24.53 13.78
C THR A 654 21.16 25.63 13.48
N ARG A 655 20.77 26.38 14.51
CA ARG A 655 19.95 27.60 14.38
C ARG A 655 20.24 28.59 15.51
N PRO A 656 20.12 29.90 15.26
CA PRO A 656 20.14 30.91 16.33
C PRO A 656 18.95 30.75 17.27
N SER A 657 19.18 30.89 18.59
CA SER A 657 18.12 30.91 19.59
C SER A 657 17.47 32.29 19.74
N SER A 658 18.10 33.35 19.23
CA SER A 658 17.61 34.72 19.24
C SER A 658 18.30 35.53 18.15
N TYR A 659 17.70 36.66 17.77
CA TYR A 659 18.20 37.54 16.71
C TYR A 659 18.34 38.96 17.27
N ALA A 660 19.57 39.45 17.36
CA ALA A 660 19.85 40.77 17.91
C ALA A 660 19.39 41.87 16.94
N GLY A 661 18.73 42.91 17.47
CA GLY A 661 18.32 44.08 16.70
C GLY A 661 17.08 43.89 15.83
N VAL A 662 16.62 42.67 15.55
CA VAL A 662 15.54 42.40 14.57
C VAL A 662 14.26 41.95 15.26
N THR A 663 13.11 42.48 14.82
CA THR A 663 11.80 41.92 15.19
C THR A 663 11.41 40.78 14.25
N LEU A 664 11.06 39.64 14.81
CA LEU A 664 10.57 38.48 14.09
C LEU A 664 9.09 38.22 14.38
N MET A 665 8.46 37.44 13.51
CA MET A 665 7.13 36.92 13.70
C MET A 665 7.11 35.43 13.34
N GLY A 666 6.76 34.57 14.29
CA GLY A 666 6.37 33.20 14.00
C GLY A 666 4.93 33.21 13.51
N VAL A 667 4.65 32.61 12.35
CA VAL A 667 3.33 32.57 11.73
C VAL A 667 2.95 31.13 11.39
N THR A 668 1.71 30.77 11.69
CA THR A 668 1.09 29.54 11.18
C THR A 668 -0.15 29.94 10.38
N VAL A 669 -0.24 29.46 9.15
CA VAL A 669 -1.40 29.66 8.26
C VAL A 669 -2.00 28.30 7.95
N GLU A 670 -3.33 28.23 7.97
CA GLU A 670 -4.09 27.06 7.53
C GLU A 670 -4.46 27.20 6.05
N THR A 671 -4.26 26.12 5.30
CA THR A 671 -4.62 25.97 3.89
C THR A 671 -5.37 24.65 3.72
N GLY A 672 -6.40 24.62 2.88
CA GLY A 672 -7.31 23.48 2.80
C GLY A 672 -8.46 23.52 3.81
N GLY A 673 -9.32 22.49 3.77
CA GLY A 673 -10.60 22.50 4.49
C GLY A 673 -11.71 23.27 3.76
N LYS A 674 -12.93 23.26 4.32
CA LYS A 674 -14.11 23.93 3.75
C LYS A 674 -13.97 25.46 3.80
N LEU A 675 -13.34 26.04 2.79
CA LEU A 675 -13.69 27.39 2.32
C LEU A 675 -14.91 27.31 1.40
#